data_AF-A0A934L8B8-F1
#
_entry.id   AF-A0A934L8B8-F1
#
_cell.length_a   1.000
_cell.length_b   1.000
_cell.length_c   1.000
_cell.angle_alpha   90.00
_cell.angle_beta   90.00
_cell.angle_gamma   90.00
#
_symmetry.space_group_name_H-M   'P 1'
#
loop_
_entity.id
_entity.type
_entity.pdbx_description
1 polymer ?
#
loop_
_entity_poly.entity_id
_entity_poly.type
_entity_poly.pdbx_seq_one_letter_code
_entity_poly.pdbx_strand_id
1 'polypeptide(L)'
;KLADGTQYEFNGAGSLTALVDTAGNRTTLQLDGLGFPLSLTDSTGALYRFDRQGSSPPLITRITDPAGRYIEFGYDASRRLISYRDQGGGVTLLEYDVNNRIAKKTDPRGAVELIEYDAAGRATQETLPEGGVQRFAYDVSGTLVTQTRHTDENGNTTTYRFNGLGYLVQTTDALGRITRYEREPAANLVRRTIDAAGRVTQGSYNQRGDLVRLIDAQGNTTLYDYDLRFRKPVRIENALGNVVTMQYNSQANLIALTNAEGETTSYTYTAKGQLETVTDALGRVSRFSYDAQGNLIEVVNAAGESSSRSFDAANRLIQAVDVLGRSTSYTYDSLDRVSQVQDAASGLTRFSFDANDNLLSVTDANNNPVERNLYDLRNRLTQKTDAKNLSSTYRYDAAGNLTGVTDRKGQVTSFSYDALNRVTQIQDADGRGTGYGYDLAGNVTRITDTQSGDLLMSYDTLNRLTEVVSPQGTVSYTYDALGRRTSRTLSGGDVTAYTYDRANRVKSVSLRGKTATYAYDAVGRLAARTLPDGITVAYGYDVMDRVTRIAYAKTDGTPIETLAYGYDPAGQRIVKGSGSSSVRETPFSASYDEANRLASITLNGEVFSIGYDANGNLVSKTGPTSGTTSYGWSARNQLVSIAGPAGGASFKYDALGRRIEKTVNGNTTGYLYDGAQAIAELRGNAIDTVYHTGLAIDEVRARYGASGNQTLLTDALMSVIAQANDDQSIQNYYTYSPYGEVTTLGPDEGNALQYTGRENDGTGLYYYRARYYDPVLKRFIAEDPIGIAGGINLYLYVDGNPLSYSDPDGLLLTGLHAFSRDMSPAAATTAGQTGNTAAAVAAATAAATTPAAAVTIAVATGTVEVSTVSIISRIIQIAIKGVPPDTLPPPAPIAPPPIVRTVQMSKPAGGFSPPKPTGICKP
;
A
#
# COMPACT_ATOMS: atom_id res chain seq x y z
N LYS A 1 -13.64 0.45 -36.13
CA LYS A 1 -12.34 0.47 -35.43
C LYS A 1 -12.19 1.80 -34.72
N LEU A 2 -11.86 1.78 -33.43
CA LEU A 2 -11.67 2.96 -32.59
C LEU A 2 -10.23 3.50 -32.69
N ALA A 3 -10.02 4.72 -32.20
CA ALA A 3 -8.71 5.40 -32.23
C ALA A 3 -7.66 4.75 -31.32
N ASP A 4 -8.09 3.96 -30.33
CA ASP A 4 -7.22 3.13 -29.48
C ASP A 4 -6.81 1.81 -30.15
N GLY A 5 -7.31 1.55 -31.36
CA GLY A 5 -7.06 0.34 -32.15
C GLY A 5 -8.05 -0.80 -31.92
N THR A 6 -8.96 -0.69 -30.94
CA THR A 6 -10.02 -1.67 -30.66
C THR A 6 -11.01 -1.77 -31.83
N GLN A 7 -11.48 -2.96 -32.15
CA GLN A 7 -12.45 -3.20 -33.22
C GLN A 7 -13.72 -3.82 -32.67
N TYR A 8 -14.86 -3.34 -33.16
CA TYR A 8 -16.18 -3.90 -32.92
C TYR A 8 -16.68 -4.42 -34.27
N GLU A 9 -17.09 -5.68 -34.29
CA GLU A 9 -17.59 -6.34 -35.49
C GLU A 9 -19.07 -6.63 -35.37
N PHE A 10 -19.82 -6.31 -36.42
CA PHE A 10 -21.27 -6.44 -36.45
C PHE A 10 -21.68 -7.35 -37.60
N ASN A 11 -22.75 -8.13 -37.43
CA ASN A 11 -23.37 -8.87 -38.53
C ASN A 11 -24.13 -7.92 -39.47
N GLY A 12 -24.68 -8.45 -40.57
CA GLY A 12 -25.48 -7.68 -41.53
C GLY A 12 -26.78 -7.06 -40.97
N ALA A 13 -27.18 -7.44 -39.76
CA ALA A 13 -28.32 -6.87 -39.03
C ALA A 13 -27.90 -5.82 -37.98
N GLY A 14 -26.61 -5.50 -37.86
CA GLY A 14 -26.08 -4.53 -36.90
C GLY A 14 -25.90 -5.06 -35.48
N SER A 15 -26.02 -6.38 -35.26
CA SER A 15 -25.76 -6.99 -33.95
C SER A 15 -24.26 -7.19 -33.73
N LEU A 16 -23.76 -6.86 -32.55
CA LEU A 16 -22.35 -7.07 -32.18
C LEU A 16 -22.05 -8.58 -32.15
N THR A 17 -21.00 -8.99 -32.86
CA THR A 17 -20.57 -10.39 -32.98
C THR A 17 -19.16 -10.61 -32.43
N ALA A 18 -18.31 -9.59 -32.39
CA ALA A 18 -17.02 -9.69 -31.75
C ALA A 18 -16.45 -8.34 -31.32
N LEU A 19 -15.57 -8.41 -30.34
CA LEU A 19 -14.63 -7.37 -29.97
C LEU A 19 -13.22 -7.88 -30.21
N VAL A 20 -12.39 -7.09 -30.87
CA VAL A 20 -10.99 -7.44 -31.17
C VAL A 20 -10.08 -6.35 -30.61
N ASP A 21 -9.13 -6.75 -29.78
CA ASP A 21 -8.13 -5.82 -29.22
C ASP A 21 -7.01 -5.47 -30.22
N THR A 22 -6.04 -4.68 -29.79
CA THR A 22 -4.91 -4.25 -30.65
C THR A 22 -3.94 -5.38 -30.99
N ALA A 23 -3.93 -6.45 -30.19
CA ALA A 23 -3.14 -7.66 -30.45
C ALA A 23 -3.87 -8.64 -31.38
N GLY A 24 -5.14 -8.39 -31.70
CA GLY A 24 -5.97 -9.29 -32.49
C GLY A 24 -6.69 -10.35 -31.65
N ASN A 25 -6.59 -10.29 -30.31
CA ASN A 25 -7.34 -11.19 -29.45
C ASN A 25 -8.84 -10.88 -29.58
N ARG A 26 -9.63 -11.94 -29.69
CA ARG A 26 -11.03 -11.83 -30.08
C ARG A 26 -11.94 -12.39 -29.00
N THR A 27 -12.83 -11.54 -28.50
CA THR A 27 -14.01 -11.97 -27.73
C THR A 27 -15.18 -12.07 -28.69
N THR A 28 -15.75 -13.27 -28.84
CA THR A 28 -16.84 -13.57 -29.79
C THR A 28 -18.15 -13.77 -29.05
N LEU A 29 -19.21 -13.17 -29.59
CA LEU A 29 -20.58 -13.35 -29.13
C LEU A 29 -21.32 -14.23 -30.14
N GLN A 30 -21.72 -15.43 -29.72
CA GLN A 30 -22.56 -16.29 -30.54
C GLN A 30 -24.01 -15.83 -30.41
N LEU A 31 -24.67 -15.60 -31.54
CA LEU A 31 -26.06 -15.15 -31.61
C LEU A 31 -26.95 -16.25 -32.20
N ASP A 32 -28.24 -16.26 -31.86
CA ASP A 32 -29.23 -17.06 -32.56
C ASP A 32 -29.67 -16.41 -33.89
N GLY A 33 -30.57 -17.07 -34.62
CA GLY A 33 -31.08 -16.58 -35.92
C GLY A 33 -31.86 -15.26 -35.86
N LEU A 34 -32.17 -14.76 -34.66
CA LEU A 34 -32.83 -13.47 -34.42
C LEU A 34 -31.86 -12.42 -33.86
N GLY A 35 -30.57 -12.75 -33.73
CA GLY A 35 -29.53 -11.82 -33.27
C GLY A 35 -29.38 -11.74 -31.75
N PHE A 36 -29.95 -12.67 -30.98
CA PHE A 36 -29.84 -12.66 -29.52
C PHE A 36 -28.69 -13.53 -29.00
N PRO A 37 -27.97 -13.11 -27.94
CA PRO A 37 -26.85 -13.86 -27.38
C PRO A 37 -27.22 -15.28 -26.98
N LEU A 38 -26.37 -16.26 -27.31
CA LEU A 38 -26.42 -17.67 -26.88
C LEU A 38 -25.26 -18.01 -25.95
N SER A 39 -24.08 -17.49 -26.28
CA SER A 39 -22.86 -17.71 -25.53
C SER A 39 -21.87 -16.60 -25.84
N LEU A 40 -20.87 -16.45 -24.97
CA LEU A 40 -19.71 -15.62 -25.21
C LEU A 40 -18.46 -16.49 -25.08
N THR A 41 -17.54 -16.37 -26.03
CA THR A 41 -16.19 -16.91 -25.92
C THR A 41 -15.25 -15.74 -25.77
N ASP A 42 -14.55 -15.64 -24.64
CA ASP A 42 -13.59 -14.56 -24.45
C ASP A 42 -12.30 -14.77 -25.26
N SER A 43 -11.38 -13.81 -25.17
CA SER A 43 -10.07 -13.86 -25.83
C SER A 43 -9.18 -15.06 -25.44
N THR A 44 -9.52 -15.74 -24.35
CA THR A 44 -8.80 -16.92 -23.86
C THR A 44 -9.38 -18.23 -24.40
N GLY A 45 -10.58 -18.17 -24.99
CA GLY A 45 -11.35 -19.35 -25.39
C GLY A 45 -12.32 -19.85 -24.32
N ALA A 46 -12.41 -19.17 -23.17
CA ALA A 46 -13.36 -19.51 -22.12
C ALA A 46 -14.80 -19.24 -22.58
N LEU A 47 -15.64 -20.27 -22.49
CA LEU A 47 -17.03 -20.24 -22.94
C LEU A 47 -17.98 -19.95 -21.77
N TYR A 48 -18.69 -18.84 -21.87
CA TYR A 48 -19.80 -18.45 -21.02
C TYR A 48 -21.11 -18.79 -21.73
N ARG A 49 -21.96 -19.60 -21.10
CA ARG A 49 -23.24 -20.04 -21.67
C ARG A 49 -24.39 -19.22 -21.11
N PHE A 50 -25.35 -18.88 -21.95
CA PHE A 50 -26.55 -18.15 -21.55
C PHE A 50 -27.77 -19.05 -21.72
N ASP A 51 -28.40 -19.43 -20.61
CA ASP A 51 -29.73 -20.04 -20.66
C ASP A 51 -30.79 -18.97 -20.77
N ARG A 52 -31.84 -19.27 -21.55
CA ARG A 52 -32.80 -18.26 -21.98
C ARG A 52 -34.22 -18.76 -21.97
N GLN A 53 -35.17 -17.84 -21.77
CA GLN A 53 -36.60 -18.13 -21.76
C GLN A 53 -37.40 -17.13 -22.60
N GLY A 54 -38.45 -17.62 -23.27
CA GLY A 54 -39.35 -16.82 -24.11
C GLY A 54 -38.84 -16.67 -25.55
N SER A 55 -39.63 -16.01 -26.41
CA SER A 55 -39.42 -16.07 -27.87
C SER A 55 -38.88 -14.78 -28.52
N SER A 56 -39.11 -13.57 -27.98
CA SER A 56 -38.52 -12.33 -28.53
C SER A 56 -38.74 -11.07 -27.66
N PRO A 57 -37.68 -10.34 -27.21
CA PRO A 57 -36.30 -10.80 -27.10
C PRO A 57 -36.18 -11.80 -25.95
N PRO A 58 -35.59 -12.99 -26.12
CA PRO A 58 -35.44 -13.95 -25.03
C PRO A 58 -34.72 -13.35 -23.81
N LEU A 59 -35.15 -13.71 -22.60
CA LEU A 59 -34.53 -13.26 -21.35
C LEU A 59 -33.43 -14.22 -20.94
N ILE A 60 -32.25 -13.72 -20.57
CA ILE A 60 -31.18 -14.54 -20.02
C ILE A 60 -31.56 -14.91 -18.58
N THR A 61 -31.85 -16.18 -18.33
CA THR A 61 -32.25 -16.69 -17.01
C THR A 61 -31.09 -17.27 -16.22
N ARG A 62 -29.98 -17.62 -16.89
CA ARG A 62 -28.75 -18.07 -16.22
C ARG A 62 -27.54 -17.74 -17.09
N ILE A 63 -26.46 -17.30 -16.44
CA ILE A 63 -25.13 -17.25 -17.06
C ILE A 63 -24.27 -18.28 -16.34
N THR A 64 -23.71 -19.22 -17.10
CA THR A 64 -22.80 -20.25 -16.60
C THR A 64 -21.41 -20.05 -17.17
N ASP A 65 -20.40 -20.05 -16.31
CA ASP A 65 -19.01 -19.89 -16.72
C ASP A 65 -18.35 -21.22 -17.13
N PRO A 66 -17.07 -21.22 -17.55
CA PRO A 66 -16.39 -22.44 -17.98
C PRO A 66 -16.26 -23.52 -16.91
N ALA A 67 -16.27 -23.15 -15.62
CA ALA A 67 -16.20 -24.07 -14.49
C ALA A 67 -17.57 -24.59 -14.05
N GLY A 68 -18.65 -24.20 -14.74
CA GLY A 68 -20.02 -24.63 -14.42
C GLY A 68 -20.66 -23.83 -13.28
N ARG A 69 -19.98 -22.81 -12.77
CA ARG A 69 -20.55 -21.87 -11.79
C ARG A 69 -21.54 -20.96 -12.49
N TYR A 70 -22.51 -20.43 -11.77
CA TYR A 70 -23.58 -19.68 -12.40
C TYR A 70 -24.15 -18.53 -11.56
N ILE A 71 -24.79 -17.61 -12.26
CA ILE A 71 -25.73 -16.64 -11.70
C ILE A 71 -27.07 -16.85 -12.39
N GLU A 72 -28.13 -17.00 -11.61
CA GLU A 72 -29.52 -17.12 -12.09
C GLU A 72 -30.23 -15.77 -11.99
N PHE A 73 -31.13 -15.51 -12.94
CA PHE A 73 -31.86 -14.25 -13.06
C PHE A 73 -33.36 -14.51 -13.08
N GLY A 74 -34.09 -13.86 -12.19
CA GLY A 74 -35.55 -13.89 -12.11
C GLY A 74 -36.18 -12.63 -12.70
N TYR A 75 -37.27 -12.79 -13.45
CA TYR A 75 -37.98 -11.68 -14.09
C TYR A 75 -39.46 -11.66 -13.69
N ASP A 76 -40.05 -10.48 -13.65
CA ASP A 76 -41.50 -10.32 -13.51
C ASP A 76 -42.25 -10.51 -14.84
N ALA A 77 -43.59 -10.46 -14.78
CA ALA A 77 -44.44 -10.54 -15.98
C ALA A 77 -44.21 -9.40 -16.98
N SER A 78 -43.64 -8.28 -16.52
CA SER A 78 -43.24 -7.14 -17.35
C SER A 78 -41.81 -7.27 -17.90
N ARG A 79 -41.18 -8.44 -17.71
CA ARG A 79 -39.83 -8.78 -18.21
C ARG A 79 -38.71 -7.94 -17.57
N ARG A 80 -38.93 -7.41 -16.36
CA ARG A 80 -37.91 -6.66 -15.59
C ARG A 80 -37.17 -7.62 -14.66
N LEU A 81 -35.86 -7.41 -14.48
CA LEU A 81 -35.03 -8.23 -13.59
C LEU A 81 -35.40 -7.97 -12.13
N ILE A 82 -36.08 -8.89 -11.46
CA ILE A 82 -36.52 -8.73 -10.06
C ILE A 82 -35.65 -9.50 -9.06
N SER A 83 -34.81 -10.42 -9.53
CA SER A 83 -33.85 -11.09 -8.65
C SER A 83 -32.66 -11.60 -9.43
N TYR A 84 -31.53 -11.72 -8.74
CA TYR A 84 -30.45 -12.58 -9.18
C TYR A 84 -29.93 -13.41 -8.02
N ARG A 85 -29.59 -14.67 -8.30
CA ARG A 85 -29.12 -15.66 -7.33
C ARG A 85 -27.72 -16.11 -7.70
N ASP A 86 -26.80 -16.00 -6.76
CA ASP A 86 -25.44 -16.56 -6.91
C ASP A 86 -25.41 -18.09 -6.69
N GLN A 87 -24.29 -18.72 -7.01
CA GLN A 87 -24.12 -20.16 -6.85
C GLN A 87 -24.20 -20.63 -5.38
N GLY A 88 -23.90 -19.76 -4.42
CA GLY A 88 -24.06 -20.00 -2.99
C GLY A 88 -25.51 -19.97 -2.53
N GLY A 89 -26.45 -19.62 -3.42
CA GLY A 89 -27.88 -19.51 -3.14
C GLY A 89 -28.29 -18.14 -2.59
N GLY A 90 -27.36 -17.20 -2.42
CA GLY A 90 -27.64 -15.83 -2.03
C GLY A 90 -28.49 -15.14 -3.08
N VAL A 91 -29.56 -14.46 -2.67
CA VAL A 91 -30.50 -13.79 -3.58
C VAL A 91 -30.46 -12.31 -3.33
N THR A 92 -30.17 -11.54 -4.38
CA THR A 92 -30.47 -10.11 -4.40
C THR A 92 -31.83 -9.90 -5.05
N LEU A 93 -32.69 -9.09 -4.42
CA LEU A 93 -33.99 -8.71 -4.94
C LEU A 93 -33.99 -7.25 -5.43
N LEU A 94 -34.68 -6.99 -6.52
CA LEU A 94 -34.89 -5.67 -7.11
C LEU A 94 -36.39 -5.42 -7.24
N GLU A 95 -36.85 -4.32 -6.68
CA GLU A 95 -38.22 -3.84 -6.87
C GLU A 95 -38.20 -2.51 -7.61
N TYR A 96 -39.23 -2.26 -8.38
CA TYR A 96 -39.30 -1.14 -9.30
C TYR A 96 -40.49 -0.25 -8.97
N ASP A 97 -40.33 1.05 -9.23
CA ASP A 97 -41.45 1.98 -9.20
C ASP A 97 -42.39 1.81 -10.40
N VAL A 98 -43.43 2.65 -10.43
CA VAL A 98 -44.43 2.70 -11.52
C VAL A 98 -43.84 3.06 -12.89
N ASN A 99 -42.63 3.62 -12.94
CA ASN A 99 -41.92 4.03 -14.14
C ASN A 99 -40.82 3.03 -14.54
N ASN A 100 -40.80 1.83 -13.97
CA ASN A 100 -39.80 0.78 -14.23
C ASN A 100 -38.36 1.16 -13.85
N ARG A 101 -38.17 2.01 -12.84
CA ARG A 101 -36.86 2.33 -12.25
C ARG A 101 -36.66 1.54 -10.97
N ILE A 102 -35.43 1.10 -10.67
CA ILE A 102 -35.13 0.35 -9.43
C ILE A 102 -35.39 1.27 -8.23
N ALA A 103 -36.39 0.94 -7.42
CA ALA A 103 -36.79 1.72 -6.24
C ALA A 103 -36.35 1.07 -4.93
N LYS A 104 -36.06 -0.24 -4.95
CA LYS A 104 -35.58 -0.97 -3.78
C LYS A 104 -34.66 -2.10 -4.21
N LYS A 105 -33.56 -2.26 -3.48
CA LYS A 105 -32.62 -3.37 -3.60
C LYS A 105 -32.50 -4.06 -2.25
N THR A 106 -32.64 -5.38 -2.22
CA THR A 106 -32.43 -6.19 -1.01
C THR A 106 -31.29 -7.15 -1.23
N ASP A 107 -30.25 -7.09 -0.40
CA ASP A 107 -29.10 -8.01 -0.50
C ASP A 107 -29.42 -9.41 0.07
N PRO A 108 -28.54 -10.41 -0.13
CA PRO A 108 -28.73 -11.77 0.41
C PRO A 108 -28.88 -11.89 1.94
N ARG A 109 -28.48 -10.88 2.72
CA ARG A 109 -28.65 -10.83 4.18
C ARG A 109 -29.92 -10.09 4.60
N GLY A 110 -30.70 -9.57 3.64
CA GLY A 110 -31.91 -8.81 3.89
C GLY A 110 -31.68 -7.30 4.08
N ALA A 111 -30.48 -6.79 3.81
CA ALA A 111 -30.20 -5.35 3.86
C ALA A 111 -30.93 -4.63 2.73
N VAL A 112 -31.72 -3.60 3.06
CA VAL A 112 -32.58 -2.90 2.11
C VAL A 112 -32.03 -1.50 1.79
N GLU A 113 -31.79 -1.23 0.52
CA GLU A 113 -31.49 0.09 -0.02
C GLU A 113 -32.72 0.59 -0.80
N LEU A 114 -33.14 1.84 -0.61
CA LEU A 114 -34.27 2.46 -1.31
C LEU A 114 -33.78 3.64 -2.14
N ILE A 115 -34.33 3.78 -3.35
CA ILE A 115 -34.00 4.89 -4.25
C ILE A 115 -35.30 5.58 -4.67
N GLU A 116 -35.36 6.89 -4.43
CA GLU A 116 -36.47 7.74 -4.87
C GLU A 116 -36.01 8.61 -6.05
N TYR A 117 -36.95 8.95 -6.92
CA TYR A 117 -36.66 9.70 -8.14
C TYR A 117 -37.65 10.84 -8.34
N ASP A 118 -37.21 11.89 -9.03
CA ASP A 118 -38.09 12.93 -9.52
C ASP A 118 -38.89 12.50 -10.78
N ALA A 119 -39.76 13.40 -11.24
CA ALA A 119 -40.58 13.20 -12.45
C ALA A 119 -39.75 13.07 -13.74
N ALA A 120 -38.48 13.50 -13.74
CA ALA A 120 -37.60 13.47 -14.90
C ALA A 120 -36.69 12.22 -14.92
N GLY A 121 -36.83 11.28 -13.99
CA GLY A 121 -36.00 10.07 -13.99
C GLY A 121 -34.78 10.11 -13.06
N ARG A 122 -34.53 11.21 -12.35
CA ARG A 122 -33.26 11.42 -11.63
C ARG A 122 -33.43 11.04 -10.17
N ALA A 123 -32.44 10.33 -9.61
CA ALA A 123 -32.44 9.96 -8.20
C ALA A 123 -32.43 11.22 -7.33
N THR A 124 -33.31 11.32 -6.34
CA THR A 124 -33.42 12.44 -5.39
C THR A 124 -33.07 12.05 -3.97
N GLN A 125 -33.19 10.76 -3.65
CA GLN A 125 -32.90 10.22 -2.32
C GLN A 125 -32.42 8.78 -2.45
N GLU A 126 -31.44 8.43 -1.63
CA GLU A 126 -31.02 7.04 -1.39
C GLU A 126 -31.10 6.79 0.11
N THR A 127 -31.87 5.79 0.54
CA THR A 127 -31.96 5.35 1.93
C THR A 127 -31.21 4.04 2.08
N LEU A 128 -30.23 4.00 2.96
CA LEU A 128 -29.34 2.88 3.20
C LEU A 128 -29.93 1.87 4.20
N PRO A 129 -29.39 0.64 4.30
CA PRO A 129 -29.95 -0.42 5.15
C PRO A 129 -30.16 -0.09 6.62
N GLU A 130 -29.34 0.79 7.18
CA GLU A 130 -29.41 1.27 8.56
C GLU A 130 -30.29 2.52 8.74
N GLY A 131 -30.90 3.02 7.66
CA GLY A 131 -31.76 4.20 7.63
C GLY A 131 -31.06 5.52 7.35
N GLY A 132 -29.73 5.53 7.12
CA GLY A 132 -28.99 6.70 6.66
C GLY A 132 -29.50 7.18 5.30
N VAL A 133 -29.61 8.49 5.09
CA VAL A 133 -30.24 9.05 3.87
C VAL A 133 -29.30 10.01 3.16
N GLN A 134 -28.98 9.73 1.90
CA GLN A 134 -28.35 10.68 1.00
C GLN A 134 -29.39 11.37 0.11
N ARG A 135 -29.14 12.62 -0.27
CA ARG A 135 -30.07 13.44 -1.08
C ARG A 135 -29.38 14.06 -2.27
N PHE A 136 -30.12 14.19 -3.36
CA PHE A 136 -29.68 14.83 -4.58
C PHE A 136 -30.72 15.87 -5.01
N ALA A 137 -30.27 17.11 -5.22
CA ALA A 137 -31.10 18.19 -5.74
C ALA A 137 -30.48 18.76 -7.03
N TYR A 138 -31.32 19.15 -7.98
CA TYR A 138 -30.90 19.54 -9.33
C TYR A 138 -31.46 20.92 -9.71
N ASP A 139 -30.59 21.82 -10.18
CA ASP A 139 -31.02 23.04 -10.87
C ASP A 139 -30.95 22.81 -12.38
N VAL A 140 -32.05 23.08 -13.08
CA VAL A 140 -32.19 22.82 -14.52
C VAL A 140 -32.40 24.07 -15.35
N SER A 141 -31.90 24.04 -16.57
CA SER A 141 -32.30 24.95 -17.65
C SER A 141 -32.84 24.11 -18.81
N GLY A 142 -34.17 24.12 -18.99
CA GLY A 142 -34.83 23.14 -19.87
C GLY A 142 -34.63 21.71 -19.35
N THR A 143 -34.06 20.83 -20.17
CA THR A 143 -33.72 19.43 -19.80
C THR A 143 -32.30 19.29 -19.24
N LEU A 144 -31.47 20.33 -19.33
CA LEU A 144 -30.07 20.28 -18.92
C LEU A 144 -29.92 20.57 -17.42
N VAL A 145 -29.22 19.70 -16.69
CA VAL A 145 -28.79 19.97 -15.30
C VAL A 145 -27.62 20.91 -15.35
N THR A 146 -27.79 22.08 -14.76
CA THR A 146 -26.76 23.11 -14.62
C THR A 146 -26.04 23.01 -13.27
N GLN A 147 -26.70 22.41 -12.29
CA GLN A 147 -26.13 22.20 -10.96
C GLN A 147 -26.73 20.96 -10.28
N THR A 148 -25.90 20.22 -9.55
CA THR A 148 -26.34 19.18 -8.62
C THR A 148 -25.82 19.49 -7.22
N ARG A 149 -26.67 19.36 -6.20
CA ARG A 149 -26.29 19.35 -4.78
C ARG A 149 -26.45 17.94 -4.25
N HIS A 150 -25.38 17.35 -3.74
CA HIS A 150 -25.36 16.05 -3.08
C HIS A 150 -25.20 16.28 -1.58
N THR A 151 -26.14 15.81 -0.79
CA THR A 151 -26.12 15.86 0.67
C THR A 151 -25.90 14.45 1.19
N ASP A 152 -24.80 14.25 1.93
CA ASP A 152 -24.47 12.96 2.53
C ASP A 152 -25.39 12.62 3.72
N GLU A 153 -25.20 11.44 4.29
CA GLU A 153 -25.99 10.90 5.39
C GLU A 153 -25.89 11.71 6.69
N ASN A 154 -24.84 12.53 6.82
CA ASN A 154 -24.61 13.43 7.94
C ASN A 154 -25.16 14.86 7.67
N GLY A 155 -25.74 15.11 6.49
CA GLY A 155 -26.26 16.42 6.10
C GLY A 155 -25.23 17.35 5.43
N ASN A 156 -24.01 16.87 5.17
CA ASN A 156 -22.96 17.66 4.54
C ASN A 156 -23.21 17.75 3.03
N THR A 157 -23.19 18.96 2.46
CA THR A 157 -23.62 19.18 1.07
C THR A 157 -22.46 19.60 0.15
N THR A 158 -22.20 18.81 -0.89
CA THR A 158 -21.29 19.17 -1.99
C THR A 158 -22.10 19.59 -3.23
N THR A 159 -21.70 20.70 -3.85
CA THR A 159 -22.35 21.24 -5.05
C THR A 159 -21.46 21.12 -6.28
N TYR A 160 -22.02 20.63 -7.38
CA TYR A 160 -21.36 20.49 -8.69
C TYR A 160 -22.07 21.39 -9.70
N ARG A 161 -21.32 22.17 -10.48
CA ARG A 161 -21.85 23.02 -11.56
C ARG A 161 -21.30 22.59 -12.91
N PHE A 162 -22.17 22.63 -13.92
CA PHE A 162 -21.89 22.17 -15.27
C PHE A 162 -22.03 23.31 -16.28
N ASN A 163 -21.29 23.24 -17.39
CA ASN A 163 -21.50 24.13 -18.52
C ASN A 163 -22.69 23.67 -19.40
N GLY A 164 -22.98 24.43 -20.45
CA GLY A 164 -24.08 24.13 -21.40
C GLY A 164 -23.96 22.79 -22.15
N LEU A 165 -22.82 22.11 -22.06
CA LEU A 165 -22.56 20.79 -22.64
C LEU A 165 -22.57 19.68 -21.58
N GLY A 166 -22.92 19.98 -20.33
CA GLY A 166 -23.03 19.00 -19.24
C GLY A 166 -21.71 18.66 -18.55
N TYR A 167 -20.64 19.43 -18.77
CA TYR A 167 -19.34 19.13 -18.17
C TYR A 167 -19.04 19.98 -16.93
N LEU A 168 -18.42 19.35 -15.93
CA LEU A 168 -18.09 19.96 -14.66
C LEU A 168 -17.16 21.18 -14.84
N VAL A 169 -17.58 22.32 -14.32
CA VAL A 169 -16.83 23.59 -14.32
C VAL A 169 -16.55 24.11 -12.91
N GLN A 170 -17.30 23.66 -11.91
CA GLN A 170 -17.04 24.02 -10.52
C GLN A 170 -17.51 22.92 -9.56
N THR A 171 -16.71 22.64 -8.54
CA THR A 171 -17.12 21.93 -7.33
C THR A 171 -17.06 22.88 -6.14
N THR A 172 -18.07 22.84 -5.28
CA THR A 172 -18.08 23.50 -3.98
C THR A 172 -18.28 22.41 -2.93
N ASP A 173 -17.26 22.14 -2.13
CA ASP A 173 -17.33 21.10 -1.09
C ASP A 173 -18.22 21.51 0.09
N ALA A 174 -18.43 20.60 1.04
CA ALA A 174 -19.29 20.86 2.20
C ALA A 174 -18.73 21.87 3.21
N LEU A 175 -17.47 22.29 3.07
CA LEU A 175 -16.91 23.43 3.81
C LEU A 175 -17.02 24.75 3.02
N GLY A 176 -17.65 24.73 1.84
CA GLY A 176 -17.81 25.90 0.97
C GLY A 176 -16.58 26.20 0.11
N ARG A 177 -15.56 25.32 0.09
CA ARG A 177 -14.34 25.53 -0.69
C ARG A 177 -14.58 25.23 -2.17
N ILE A 178 -13.98 26.02 -3.05
CA ILE A 178 -14.30 26.02 -4.48
C ILE A 178 -13.11 25.54 -5.31
N THR A 179 -13.34 24.51 -6.12
CA THR A 179 -12.44 24.12 -7.22
C THR A 179 -13.11 24.46 -8.56
N ARG A 180 -12.38 25.12 -9.48
CA ARG A 180 -12.88 25.52 -10.81
C ARG A 180 -12.11 24.84 -11.93
N TYR A 181 -12.81 24.53 -13.01
CA TYR A 181 -12.27 23.95 -14.23
C TYR A 181 -12.57 24.86 -15.42
N GLU A 182 -11.54 25.49 -15.97
CA GLU A 182 -11.64 26.25 -17.22
C GLU A 182 -11.38 25.29 -18.39
N ARG A 183 -12.31 25.26 -19.35
CA ARG A 183 -12.30 24.30 -20.44
C ARG A 183 -12.23 24.97 -21.81
N GLU A 184 -11.70 24.26 -22.80
CA GLU A 184 -11.69 24.73 -24.18
C GLU A 184 -13.12 24.83 -24.76
N PRO A 185 -13.47 25.87 -25.54
CA PRO A 185 -14.85 26.08 -25.99
C PRO A 185 -15.47 24.95 -26.83
N ALA A 186 -14.67 24.23 -27.63
CA ALA A 186 -15.16 23.19 -28.55
C ALA A 186 -14.88 21.77 -28.05
N ALA A 187 -13.61 21.45 -27.78
CA ALA A 187 -13.20 20.11 -27.34
C ALA A 187 -13.52 19.86 -25.85
N ASN A 188 -13.78 20.92 -25.08
CA ASN A 188 -14.14 20.87 -23.68
C ASN A 188 -13.09 20.17 -22.77
N LEU A 189 -11.84 20.15 -23.25
CA LEU A 189 -10.66 19.69 -22.51
C LEU A 189 -10.33 20.71 -21.41
N VAL A 190 -9.83 20.24 -20.26
CA VAL A 190 -9.53 21.11 -19.10
C VAL A 190 -8.21 21.84 -19.35
N ARG A 191 -8.29 23.15 -19.63
CA ARG A 191 -7.11 24.00 -19.83
C ARG A 191 -6.51 24.46 -18.51
N ARG A 192 -7.35 24.76 -17.51
CA ARG A 192 -6.90 25.17 -16.17
C ARG A 192 -7.75 24.53 -15.09
N THR A 193 -7.09 24.00 -14.07
CA THR A 193 -7.72 23.62 -12.80
C THR A 193 -7.25 24.62 -11.75
N ILE A 194 -8.21 25.24 -11.06
CA ILE A 194 -7.96 26.19 -9.97
C ILE A 194 -8.52 25.56 -8.71
N ASP A 195 -7.65 25.18 -7.78
CA ASP A 195 -8.11 24.55 -6.55
C ASP A 195 -8.64 25.55 -5.51
N ALA A 196 -9.08 25.02 -4.37
CA ALA A 196 -9.59 25.79 -3.24
C ALA A 196 -8.60 26.81 -2.66
N ALA A 197 -7.29 26.59 -2.83
CA ALA A 197 -6.24 27.51 -2.41
C ALA A 197 -5.88 28.54 -3.50
N GLY A 198 -6.55 28.51 -4.66
CA GLY A 198 -6.31 29.41 -5.79
C GLY A 198 -5.12 29.00 -6.66
N ARG A 199 -4.56 27.80 -6.44
CA ARG A 199 -3.40 27.30 -7.18
C ARG A 199 -3.83 26.77 -8.53
N VAL A 200 -3.01 26.98 -9.55
CA VAL A 200 -3.39 26.77 -10.95
C VAL A 200 -2.53 25.69 -11.59
N THR A 201 -3.13 24.61 -12.06
CA THR A 201 -2.50 23.64 -12.98
C THR A 201 -3.01 23.89 -14.40
N GLN A 202 -2.14 23.88 -15.40
CA GLN A 202 -2.49 24.19 -16.80
C GLN A 202 -2.12 23.07 -17.76
N GLY A 203 -3.07 22.66 -18.61
CA GLY A 203 -2.88 21.68 -19.68
C GLY A 203 -2.99 22.32 -21.06
N SER A 204 -2.14 21.89 -22.00
CA SER A 204 -2.26 22.21 -23.43
C SER A 204 -2.37 20.93 -24.25
N TYR A 205 -3.25 20.93 -25.24
CA TYR A 205 -3.59 19.73 -26.00
C TYR A 205 -3.27 19.90 -27.49
N ASN A 206 -2.96 18.79 -28.17
CA ASN A 206 -2.90 18.76 -29.63
C ASN A 206 -4.31 18.72 -30.25
N GLN A 207 -4.42 18.77 -31.59
CA GLN A 207 -5.70 18.72 -32.30
C GLN A 207 -6.51 17.42 -32.09
N ARG A 208 -5.89 16.35 -31.57
CA ARG A 208 -6.55 15.08 -31.24
C ARG A 208 -6.96 15.00 -29.76
N GLY A 209 -6.64 16.03 -28.97
CA GLY A 209 -6.91 16.10 -27.54
C GLY A 209 -5.90 15.37 -26.66
N ASP A 210 -4.71 15.05 -27.15
CA ASP A 210 -3.61 14.52 -26.32
C ASP A 210 -2.91 15.67 -25.57
N LEU A 211 -2.60 15.48 -24.28
CA LEU A 211 -1.90 16.47 -23.46
C LEU A 211 -0.43 16.58 -23.90
N VAL A 212 -0.04 17.69 -24.51
CA VAL A 212 1.35 17.90 -24.99
C VAL A 212 2.20 18.73 -24.04
N ARG A 213 1.57 19.47 -23.12
CA ARG A 213 2.25 20.28 -22.12
C ARG A 213 1.42 20.40 -20.85
N LEU A 214 2.05 20.12 -19.71
CA LEU A 214 1.51 20.33 -18.37
C LEU A 214 2.36 21.37 -17.65
N ILE A 215 1.71 22.33 -16.98
CA ILE A 215 2.33 23.29 -16.08
C ILE A 215 1.71 23.10 -14.70
N ASP A 216 2.53 22.81 -13.69
CA ASP A 216 2.07 22.69 -12.31
C ASP A 216 1.84 24.07 -11.64
N ALA A 217 1.43 24.07 -10.38
CA ALA A 217 1.17 25.31 -9.63
C ALA A 217 2.42 26.15 -9.31
N GLN A 218 3.63 25.64 -9.51
CA GLN A 218 4.90 26.36 -9.39
C GLN A 218 5.42 26.88 -10.74
N GLY A 219 4.78 26.52 -11.84
CA GLY A 219 5.24 26.86 -13.18
C GLY A 219 6.20 25.81 -13.79
N ASN A 220 6.46 24.71 -13.09
CA ASN A 220 7.30 23.64 -13.63
C ASN A 220 6.57 23.00 -14.81
N THR A 221 7.30 22.75 -15.90
CA THR A 221 6.75 22.31 -17.17
C THR A 221 7.14 20.86 -17.46
N THR A 222 6.16 20.05 -17.87
CA THR A 222 6.38 18.71 -18.43
C THR A 222 5.83 18.66 -19.85
N LEU A 223 6.62 18.10 -20.78
CA LEU A 223 6.30 18.00 -22.21
C LEU A 223 6.13 16.55 -22.64
N TYR A 224 5.25 16.35 -23.62
CA TYR A 224 4.89 15.03 -24.13
C TYR A 224 4.87 15.01 -25.65
N ASP A 225 5.54 14.02 -26.22
CA ASP A 225 5.39 13.66 -27.63
C ASP A 225 4.74 12.27 -27.72
N TYR A 226 3.91 12.06 -28.74
CA TYR A 226 3.08 10.87 -28.88
C TYR A 226 3.33 10.11 -30.18
N ASP A 227 3.22 8.79 -30.12
CA ASP A 227 2.96 7.97 -31.30
C ASP A 227 1.53 8.25 -31.77
N LEU A 228 1.41 8.90 -32.94
CA LEU A 228 0.12 9.32 -33.49
C LEU A 228 -0.76 8.14 -33.95
N ARG A 229 -0.22 6.92 -34.08
CA ARG A 229 -1.01 5.74 -34.45
C ARG A 229 -1.81 5.21 -33.26
N PHE A 230 -1.25 5.28 -32.06
CA PHE A 230 -1.80 4.67 -30.85
C PHE A 230 -2.14 5.67 -29.74
N ARG A 231 -1.82 6.96 -29.92
CA ARG A 231 -1.98 8.02 -28.91
C ARG A 231 -1.28 7.67 -27.59
N LYS A 232 -0.08 7.06 -27.67
CA LYS A 232 0.77 6.73 -26.52
C LYS A 232 2.04 7.60 -26.49
N PRO A 233 2.53 8.03 -25.30
CA PRO A 233 3.74 8.86 -25.21
C PRO A 233 4.98 8.13 -25.73
N VAL A 234 5.77 8.75 -26.62
CA VAL A 234 7.08 8.25 -27.07
C VAL A 234 8.24 9.02 -26.44
N ARG A 235 7.97 10.22 -25.92
CA ARG A 235 8.95 11.06 -25.25
C ARG A 235 8.25 11.87 -24.16
N ILE A 236 8.85 11.89 -22.98
CA ILE A 236 8.45 12.71 -21.84
C ILE A 236 9.67 13.50 -21.41
N GLU A 237 9.55 14.81 -21.35
CA GLU A 237 10.60 15.71 -20.83
C GLU A 237 10.06 16.42 -19.59
N ASN A 238 10.79 16.28 -18.49
CA ASN A 238 10.40 16.91 -17.22
C ASN A 238 10.98 18.32 -17.06
N ALA A 239 10.66 18.98 -15.95
CA ALA A 239 11.03 20.38 -15.71
C ALA A 239 12.55 20.64 -15.57
N LEU A 240 13.37 19.59 -15.41
CA LEU A 240 14.84 19.70 -15.41
C LEU A 240 15.46 19.39 -16.79
N GLY A 241 14.64 19.13 -17.81
CA GLY A 241 15.09 18.74 -19.15
C GLY A 241 15.53 17.28 -19.25
N ASN A 242 15.27 16.45 -18.23
CA ASN A 242 15.55 15.02 -18.30
C ASN A 242 14.49 14.34 -19.17
N VAL A 243 14.94 13.49 -20.10
CA VAL A 243 14.08 12.87 -21.11
C VAL A 243 13.97 11.37 -20.88
N VAL A 244 12.73 10.86 -20.96
CA VAL A 244 12.42 9.42 -20.98
C VAL A 244 11.78 9.09 -22.32
N THR A 245 12.25 8.05 -22.99
CA THR A 245 11.73 7.63 -24.30
C THR A 245 11.11 6.24 -24.27
N MET A 246 10.04 6.05 -25.02
CA MET A 246 9.28 4.81 -25.14
C MET A 246 9.12 4.42 -26.61
N GLN A 247 9.22 3.13 -26.90
CA GLN A 247 9.03 2.57 -28.25
C GLN A 247 7.91 1.54 -28.24
N TYR A 248 7.07 1.54 -29.28
CA TYR A 248 5.95 0.62 -29.41
C TYR A 248 6.01 -0.20 -30.70
N ASN A 249 5.57 -1.46 -30.64
CA ASN A 249 5.37 -2.27 -31.83
C ASN A 249 4.03 -1.93 -32.55
N SER A 250 3.72 -2.65 -33.63
CA SER A 250 2.48 -2.48 -34.40
C SER A 250 1.19 -2.80 -33.64
N GLN A 251 1.26 -3.56 -32.55
CA GLN A 251 0.14 -3.88 -31.66
C GLN A 251 -0.02 -2.89 -30.50
N ALA A 252 0.76 -1.79 -30.51
CA ALA A 252 0.84 -0.78 -29.44
C ALA A 252 1.45 -1.29 -28.12
N ASN A 253 2.19 -2.40 -28.12
CA ASN A 253 2.90 -2.91 -26.95
C ASN A 253 4.24 -2.19 -26.78
N LEU A 254 4.64 -1.87 -25.54
CA LEU A 254 5.89 -1.17 -25.22
C LEU A 254 7.08 -2.12 -25.39
N ILE A 255 7.95 -1.89 -26.37
CA ILE A 255 9.09 -2.77 -26.64
C ILE A 255 10.43 -2.26 -26.08
N ALA A 256 10.53 -0.97 -25.77
CA ALA A 256 11.70 -0.39 -25.11
C ALA A 256 11.33 0.84 -24.28
N LEU A 257 11.94 0.95 -23.10
CA LEU A 257 11.89 2.11 -22.21
C LEU A 257 13.33 2.53 -21.90
N THR A 258 13.68 3.79 -22.18
CA THR A 258 15.02 4.34 -21.89
C THR A 258 14.89 5.55 -20.98
N ASN A 259 15.59 5.53 -19.84
CA ASN A 259 15.60 6.65 -18.91
C ASN A 259 16.60 7.75 -19.32
N ALA A 260 16.68 8.82 -18.52
CA ALA A 260 17.53 9.96 -18.83
C ALA A 260 19.05 9.73 -18.61
N GLU A 261 19.44 8.59 -18.04
CA GLU A 261 20.84 8.13 -17.97
C GLU A 261 21.20 7.20 -19.15
N GLY A 262 20.24 6.89 -20.04
CA GLY A 262 20.44 5.99 -21.18
C GLY A 262 20.30 4.51 -20.83
N GLU A 263 19.80 4.18 -19.64
CA GLU A 263 19.55 2.80 -19.22
C GLU A 263 18.27 2.30 -19.89
N THR A 264 18.37 1.21 -20.67
CA THR A 264 17.26 0.69 -21.49
C THR A 264 16.77 -0.66 -20.99
N THR A 265 15.46 -0.78 -20.75
CA THR A 265 14.77 -2.06 -20.56
C THR A 265 13.94 -2.37 -21.81
N SER A 266 14.05 -3.60 -22.32
CA SER A 266 13.35 -4.07 -23.52
C SER A 266 12.36 -5.19 -23.20
N TYR A 267 11.31 -5.30 -24.01
CA TYR A 267 10.20 -6.24 -23.79
C TYR A 267 9.85 -6.99 -25.08
N THR A 268 9.56 -8.28 -24.97
CA THR A 268 8.91 -9.04 -26.04
C THR A 268 7.52 -9.51 -25.61
N TYR A 269 6.68 -9.85 -26.58
CA TYR A 269 5.31 -10.25 -26.33
C TYR A 269 4.93 -11.47 -27.17
N THR A 270 4.06 -12.31 -26.62
CA THR A 270 3.42 -13.40 -27.35
C THR A 270 2.54 -12.83 -28.47
N ALA A 271 2.08 -13.71 -29.38
CA ALA A 271 1.12 -13.32 -30.41
C ALA A 271 -0.20 -12.77 -29.83
N LYS A 272 -0.54 -13.14 -28.59
CA LYS A 272 -1.69 -12.62 -27.84
C LYS A 272 -1.40 -11.31 -27.10
N GLY A 273 -0.23 -10.70 -27.29
CA GLY A 273 0.15 -9.45 -26.63
C GLY A 273 0.49 -9.59 -25.14
N GLN A 274 0.74 -10.80 -24.65
CA GLN A 274 1.16 -11.06 -23.27
C GLN A 274 2.67 -10.91 -23.14
N LEU A 275 3.18 -10.38 -22.03
CA LEU A 275 4.61 -10.15 -21.81
C LEU A 275 5.37 -11.47 -21.83
N GLU A 276 6.30 -11.67 -22.76
CA GLU A 276 7.01 -12.94 -22.92
C GLU A 276 8.43 -12.88 -22.35
N THR A 277 9.15 -11.78 -22.59
CA THR A 277 10.46 -11.55 -21.98
C THR A 277 10.64 -10.11 -21.54
N VAL A 278 11.44 -9.94 -20.49
CA VAL A 278 12.00 -8.66 -20.06
C VAL A 278 13.50 -8.78 -20.13
N THR A 279 14.15 -7.88 -20.88
CA THR A 279 15.60 -7.72 -20.91
C THR A 279 15.96 -6.42 -20.22
N ASP A 280 16.68 -6.48 -19.11
CA ASP A 280 17.11 -5.29 -18.40
C ASP A 280 18.33 -4.61 -19.04
N ALA A 281 18.77 -3.49 -18.47
CA ALA A 281 19.90 -2.71 -18.96
C ALA A 281 21.27 -3.41 -18.84
N LEU A 282 21.36 -4.53 -18.10
CA LEU A 282 22.54 -5.40 -18.07
C LEU A 282 22.45 -6.54 -19.10
N GLY A 283 21.37 -6.62 -19.88
CA GLY A 283 21.13 -7.68 -20.86
C GLY A 283 20.64 -8.99 -20.25
N ARG A 284 20.21 -8.97 -18.98
CA ARG A 284 19.67 -10.16 -18.30
C ARG A 284 18.21 -10.37 -18.68
N VAL A 285 17.82 -11.62 -18.88
CA VAL A 285 16.52 -11.97 -19.47
C VAL A 285 15.68 -12.78 -18.50
N SER A 286 14.51 -12.25 -18.14
CA SER A 286 13.44 -13.01 -17.47
C SER A 286 12.38 -13.42 -18.49
N ARG A 287 11.80 -14.62 -18.35
CA ARG A 287 10.83 -15.21 -19.28
C ARG A 287 9.53 -15.56 -18.56
N PHE A 288 8.43 -15.44 -19.29
CA PHE A 288 7.07 -15.66 -18.79
C PHE A 288 6.34 -16.60 -19.75
N SER A 289 5.86 -17.73 -19.23
CA SER A 289 5.13 -18.73 -20.02
C SER A 289 3.66 -18.74 -19.63
N TYR A 290 2.79 -18.89 -20.62
CA TYR A 290 1.34 -18.91 -20.43
C TYR A 290 0.73 -20.21 -20.92
N ASP A 291 -0.36 -20.64 -20.30
CA ASP A 291 -1.20 -21.71 -20.85
C ASP A 291 -2.06 -21.20 -22.04
N ALA A 292 -2.86 -22.10 -22.63
CA ALA A 292 -3.74 -21.74 -23.74
C ALA A 292 -4.81 -20.70 -23.35
N GLN A 293 -5.21 -20.70 -22.08
CA GLN A 293 -6.15 -19.75 -21.47
C GLN A 293 -5.47 -18.41 -21.11
N GLY A 294 -4.17 -18.29 -21.28
CA GLY A 294 -3.43 -17.07 -21.01
C GLY A 294 -3.09 -16.85 -19.53
N ASN A 295 -3.22 -17.88 -18.68
CA ASN A 295 -2.75 -17.82 -17.31
C ASN A 295 -1.22 -17.93 -17.25
N LEU A 296 -0.57 -17.16 -16.38
CA LEU A 296 0.89 -17.19 -16.20
C LEU A 296 1.30 -18.43 -15.41
N ILE A 297 1.71 -19.49 -16.12
CA ILE A 297 2.03 -20.81 -15.54
C ILE A 297 3.50 -20.96 -15.13
N GLU A 298 4.39 -20.15 -15.68
CA GLU A 298 5.82 -20.22 -15.37
C GLU A 298 6.48 -18.85 -15.43
N VAL A 299 7.38 -18.60 -14.48
CA VAL A 299 8.32 -17.48 -14.52
C VAL A 299 9.72 -18.04 -14.37
N VAL A 300 10.54 -17.82 -15.39
CA VAL A 300 11.98 -18.11 -15.34
C VAL A 300 12.72 -16.80 -15.14
N ASN A 301 13.40 -16.66 -14.02
CA ASN A 301 14.18 -15.47 -13.73
C ASN A 301 15.47 -15.44 -14.57
N ALA A 302 16.21 -14.33 -14.53
CA ALA A 302 17.52 -14.21 -15.19
C ALA A 302 18.62 -15.20 -14.76
N ALA A 303 18.43 -15.98 -13.68
CA ALA A 303 19.34 -17.04 -13.25
C ALA A 303 18.99 -18.39 -13.89
N GLY A 304 17.85 -18.47 -14.60
CA GLY A 304 17.32 -19.72 -15.11
C GLY A 304 16.51 -20.53 -14.08
N GLU A 305 16.26 -19.97 -12.88
CA GLU A 305 15.42 -20.62 -11.88
C GLU A 305 13.95 -20.42 -12.26
N SER A 306 13.15 -21.48 -12.11
CA SER A 306 11.74 -21.51 -12.51
C SER A 306 10.82 -21.58 -11.29
N SER A 307 9.78 -20.76 -11.30
CA SER A 307 8.61 -20.88 -10.42
C SER A 307 7.38 -21.16 -11.26
N SER A 308 6.46 -21.98 -10.75
CA SER A 308 5.30 -22.41 -11.51
C SER A 308 3.99 -22.16 -10.78
N ARG A 309 2.91 -22.11 -11.56
CA ARG A 309 1.54 -21.91 -11.07
C ARG A 309 0.59 -22.85 -11.80
N SER A 310 -0.36 -23.38 -11.06
CA SER A 310 -1.44 -24.21 -11.58
C SER A 310 -2.77 -23.50 -11.38
N PHE A 311 -3.64 -23.58 -12.38
CA PHE A 311 -4.95 -22.96 -12.38
C PHE A 311 -6.04 -24.02 -12.57
N ASP A 312 -7.22 -23.77 -12.03
CA ASP A 312 -8.40 -24.58 -12.35
C ASP A 312 -9.07 -24.12 -13.67
N ALA A 313 -10.14 -24.82 -14.08
CA ALA A 313 -10.89 -24.48 -15.29
C ALA A 313 -11.57 -23.10 -15.25
N ALA A 314 -11.61 -22.45 -14.09
CA ALA A 314 -12.09 -21.09 -13.88
C ALA A 314 -10.96 -20.05 -13.89
N ASN A 315 -9.73 -20.43 -14.24
CA ASN A 315 -8.54 -19.58 -14.21
C ASN A 315 -8.19 -19.06 -12.79
N ARG A 316 -8.57 -19.80 -11.73
CA ARG A 316 -8.18 -19.47 -10.35
C ARG A 316 -6.91 -20.20 -9.96
N LEU A 317 -6.01 -19.54 -9.24
CA LEU A 317 -4.73 -20.09 -8.79
C LEU A 317 -4.97 -21.18 -7.73
N ILE A 318 -4.75 -22.45 -8.04
CA ILE A 318 -4.92 -23.56 -7.09
C ILE A 318 -3.60 -24.01 -6.47
N GLN A 319 -2.47 -23.68 -7.10
CA GLN A 319 -1.14 -24.03 -6.59
C GLN A 319 -0.10 -23.04 -7.09
N ALA A 320 0.80 -22.64 -6.22
CA ALA A 320 2.04 -21.95 -6.56
C ALA A 320 3.23 -22.78 -6.06
N VAL A 321 4.19 -23.02 -6.93
CA VAL A 321 5.45 -23.70 -6.59
C VAL A 321 6.57 -22.70 -6.76
N ASP A 322 7.29 -22.44 -5.67
CA ASP A 322 8.45 -21.56 -5.71
C ASP A 322 9.66 -22.24 -6.39
N VAL A 323 10.74 -21.48 -6.52
CA VAL A 323 12.00 -21.95 -7.13
C VAL A 323 12.70 -23.07 -6.35
N LEU A 324 12.28 -23.38 -5.11
CA LEU A 324 12.75 -24.53 -4.33
C LEU A 324 11.87 -25.77 -4.50
N GLY A 325 10.78 -25.70 -5.26
CA GLY A 325 9.81 -26.77 -5.36
C GLY A 325 8.83 -26.81 -4.17
N ARG A 326 8.83 -25.79 -3.30
CA ARG A 326 7.88 -25.70 -2.19
C ARG A 326 6.51 -25.25 -2.73
N SER A 327 5.46 -25.95 -2.32
CA SER A 327 4.11 -25.74 -2.84
C SER A 327 3.21 -25.07 -1.82
N THR A 328 2.54 -24.00 -2.22
CA THR A 328 1.39 -23.42 -1.52
C THR A 328 0.14 -23.68 -2.35
N SER A 329 -0.90 -24.25 -1.77
CA SER A 329 -2.16 -24.54 -2.47
C SER A 329 -3.34 -23.76 -1.90
N TYR A 330 -4.29 -23.46 -2.78
CA TYR A 330 -5.47 -22.66 -2.47
C TYR A 330 -6.74 -23.45 -2.79
N THR A 331 -7.65 -23.50 -1.83
CA THR A 331 -9.00 -24.04 -2.03
C THR A 331 -9.98 -22.89 -2.04
N TYR A 332 -10.94 -22.95 -2.96
CA TYR A 332 -11.98 -21.95 -3.10
C TYR A 332 -13.33 -22.52 -2.70
N ASP A 333 -14.22 -21.67 -2.18
CA ASP A 333 -15.63 -22.02 -2.06
C ASP A 333 -16.39 -21.82 -3.39
N SER A 334 -17.71 -22.01 -3.35
CA SER A 334 -18.60 -21.87 -4.53
C SER A 334 -18.77 -20.41 -5.00
N LEU A 335 -18.25 -19.42 -4.26
CA LEU A 335 -18.32 -18.00 -4.58
C LEU A 335 -16.94 -17.42 -4.93
N ASP A 336 -15.96 -18.27 -5.23
CA ASP A 336 -14.59 -17.90 -5.63
C ASP A 336 -13.74 -17.26 -4.55
N ARG A 337 -14.10 -17.49 -3.29
CA ARG A 337 -13.33 -17.00 -2.16
C ARG A 337 -12.38 -18.07 -1.69
N VAL A 338 -11.16 -17.67 -1.35
CA VAL A 338 -10.17 -18.58 -0.75
C VAL A 338 -10.71 -19.03 0.61
N SER A 339 -11.13 -20.29 0.68
CA SER A 339 -11.64 -20.92 1.91
C SER A 339 -10.54 -21.64 2.67
N GLN A 340 -9.46 -22.04 1.99
CA GLN A 340 -8.29 -22.65 2.62
C GLN A 340 -7.00 -22.27 1.90
N VAL A 341 -5.93 -22.10 2.68
CA VAL A 341 -4.55 -22.01 2.21
C VAL A 341 -3.75 -23.08 2.93
N GLN A 342 -3.10 -23.95 2.16
CA GLN A 342 -2.10 -24.88 2.69
C GLN A 342 -0.72 -24.36 2.31
N ASP A 343 0.09 -24.06 3.32
CA ASP A 343 1.47 -23.61 3.13
C ASP A 343 2.41 -24.78 2.78
N ALA A 344 3.66 -24.44 2.45
CA ALA A 344 4.70 -25.40 2.09
C ALA A 344 5.10 -26.36 3.23
N ALA A 345 4.81 -26.01 4.49
CA ALA A 345 4.99 -26.86 5.65
C ALA A 345 3.75 -27.73 5.94
N SER A 346 2.79 -27.78 5.00
CA SER A 346 1.49 -28.45 5.13
C SER A 346 0.55 -27.85 6.18
N GLY A 347 0.87 -26.68 6.73
CA GLY A 347 0.02 -25.93 7.64
C GLY A 347 -1.24 -25.41 6.93
N LEU A 348 -2.41 -25.64 7.51
CA LEU A 348 -3.70 -25.36 6.89
C LEU A 348 -4.42 -24.20 7.56
N THR A 349 -4.46 -23.05 6.90
CA THR A 349 -5.28 -21.90 7.33
C THR A 349 -6.64 -21.95 6.66
N ARG A 350 -7.72 -21.72 7.41
CA ARG A 350 -9.10 -21.76 6.90
C ARG A 350 -9.84 -20.45 7.13
N PHE A 351 -10.66 -20.08 6.16
CA PHE A 351 -11.46 -18.88 6.14
C PHE A 351 -12.94 -19.23 5.97
N SER A 352 -13.81 -18.51 6.68
CA SER A 352 -15.26 -18.57 6.46
C SER A 352 -15.82 -17.20 6.16
N PHE A 353 -16.89 -17.14 5.38
CA PHE A 353 -17.49 -15.89 4.92
C PHE A 353 -19.02 -15.94 5.02
N ASP A 354 -19.67 -14.78 5.12
CA ASP A 354 -21.12 -14.68 4.96
C ASP A 354 -21.53 -14.62 3.47
N ALA A 355 -22.81 -14.45 3.17
CA ALA A 355 -23.32 -14.39 1.79
C ALA A 355 -22.96 -13.08 1.04
N ASN A 356 -22.36 -12.10 1.72
CA ASN A 356 -21.88 -10.84 1.16
C ASN A 356 -20.34 -10.74 1.18
N ASP A 357 -19.67 -11.89 1.30
CA ASP A 357 -18.21 -12.04 1.30
C ASP A 357 -17.49 -11.36 2.47
N ASN A 358 -18.20 -11.06 3.56
CA ASN A 358 -17.57 -10.60 4.78
C ASN A 358 -16.85 -11.78 5.46
N LEU A 359 -15.58 -11.60 5.84
CA LEU A 359 -14.78 -12.62 6.53
C LEU A 359 -15.31 -12.86 7.95
N LEU A 360 -15.94 -14.00 8.20
CA LEU A 360 -16.51 -14.36 9.49
C LEU A 360 -15.48 -14.96 10.45
N SER A 361 -14.55 -15.78 9.97
CA SER A 361 -13.54 -16.39 10.84
C SER A 361 -12.25 -16.76 10.12
N VAL A 362 -11.16 -16.76 10.88
CA VAL A 362 -9.86 -17.34 10.50
C VAL A 362 -9.48 -18.42 11.50
N THR A 363 -9.03 -19.58 11.02
CA THR A 363 -8.56 -20.69 11.84
C THR A 363 -7.17 -21.11 11.37
N ASP A 364 -6.22 -21.25 12.31
CA ASP A 364 -4.84 -21.63 12.00
C ASP A 364 -4.68 -23.15 11.75
N ALA A 365 -3.44 -23.54 11.44
CA ALA A 365 -3.05 -24.93 11.19
C ALA A 365 -3.25 -25.87 12.41
N ASN A 366 -3.29 -25.32 13.62
CA ASN A 366 -3.51 -26.05 14.86
C ASN A 366 -5.01 -26.13 15.24
N ASN A 367 -5.90 -25.65 14.35
CA ASN A 367 -7.34 -25.51 14.57
C ASN A 367 -7.73 -24.49 15.66
N ASN A 368 -6.84 -23.55 16.00
CA ASN A 368 -7.20 -22.45 16.89
C ASN A 368 -7.97 -21.37 16.10
N PRO A 369 -9.08 -20.83 16.65
CA PRO A 369 -9.72 -19.66 16.05
C PRO A 369 -8.82 -18.43 16.26
N VAL A 370 -8.25 -17.87 15.21
CA VAL A 370 -7.39 -16.68 15.30
C VAL A 370 -8.24 -15.42 15.46
N GLU A 371 -9.31 -15.32 14.69
CA GLU A 371 -10.20 -14.17 14.64
C GLU A 371 -11.62 -14.60 14.26
N ARG A 372 -12.64 -13.97 14.87
CA ARG A 372 -14.05 -14.06 14.48
C ARG A 372 -14.70 -12.68 14.42
N ASN A 373 -15.41 -12.39 13.34
CA ASN A 373 -15.91 -11.05 13.03
C ASN A 373 -17.43 -11.00 12.87
N LEU A 374 -18.02 -9.89 13.29
CA LEU A 374 -19.40 -9.52 13.01
C LEU A 374 -19.46 -8.22 12.23
N TYR A 375 -20.46 -8.11 11.37
CA TYR A 375 -20.66 -6.98 10.49
C TYR A 375 -22.07 -6.44 10.62
N ASP A 376 -22.25 -5.15 10.35
CA ASP A 376 -23.58 -4.57 10.14
C ASP A 376 -24.09 -4.81 8.71
N LEU A 377 -25.30 -4.32 8.44
CA LEU A 377 -25.94 -4.44 7.13
C LEU A 377 -25.24 -3.64 6.01
N ARG A 378 -24.29 -2.75 6.33
CA ARG A 378 -23.41 -2.08 5.35
C ARG A 378 -22.06 -2.77 5.16
N ASN A 379 -21.89 -4.00 5.66
CA ASN A 379 -20.62 -4.72 5.60
C ASN A 379 -19.50 -4.03 6.40
N ARG A 380 -19.82 -3.23 7.43
CA ARG A 380 -18.83 -2.62 8.32
C ARG A 380 -18.61 -3.52 9.54
N LEU A 381 -17.36 -3.76 9.91
CA LEU A 381 -16.98 -4.56 11.07
C LEU A 381 -17.52 -3.90 12.36
N THR A 382 -18.33 -4.62 13.15
CA THR A 382 -18.91 -4.12 14.41
C THR A 382 -18.29 -4.79 15.64
N GLN A 383 -17.79 -6.02 15.48
CA GLN A 383 -17.10 -6.76 16.54
C GLN A 383 -16.01 -7.65 15.94
N LYS A 384 -14.87 -7.70 16.61
CA LYS A 384 -13.77 -8.62 16.34
C LYS A 384 -13.43 -9.37 17.62
N THR A 385 -13.41 -10.70 17.57
CA THR A 385 -13.14 -11.59 18.70
C THR A 385 -11.88 -12.40 18.44
N ASP A 386 -10.95 -12.39 19.39
CA ASP A 386 -9.67 -13.09 19.29
C ASP A 386 -9.76 -14.57 19.73
N ALA A 387 -8.61 -15.25 19.68
CA ALA A 387 -8.46 -16.64 20.12
C ALA A 387 -8.76 -16.87 21.61
N LYS A 388 -8.62 -15.84 22.46
CA LYS A 388 -8.95 -15.88 23.89
C LYS A 388 -10.42 -15.58 24.17
N ASN A 389 -11.24 -15.43 23.13
CA ASN A 389 -12.65 -15.02 23.20
C ASN A 389 -12.87 -13.62 23.81
N LEU A 390 -11.87 -12.74 23.70
CA LEU A 390 -11.98 -11.34 24.05
C LEU A 390 -12.34 -10.54 22.80
N SER A 391 -13.22 -9.54 22.95
CA SER A 391 -13.73 -8.77 21.81
C SER A 391 -13.31 -7.30 21.84
N SER A 392 -13.08 -6.75 20.65
CA SER A 392 -13.14 -5.31 20.39
C SER A 392 -14.42 -4.98 19.63
N THR A 393 -15.00 -3.80 19.86
CA THR A 393 -16.23 -3.34 19.18
C THR A 393 -16.03 -1.98 18.50
N TYR A 394 -16.79 -1.75 17.42
CA TYR A 394 -16.64 -0.61 16.53
C TYR A 394 -18.00 0.05 16.31
N ARG A 395 -18.03 1.39 16.39
CA ARG A 395 -19.23 2.20 16.19
C ARG A 395 -19.02 3.18 15.06
N TYR A 396 -20.07 3.44 14.28
CA TYR A 396 -20.01 4.33 13.12
C TYR A 396 -21.13 5.37 13.16
N ASP A 397 -20.92 6.50 12.50
CA ASP A 397 -22.01 7.43 12.16
C ASP A 397 -22.77 6.96 10.90
N ALA A 398 -23.75 7.77 10.48
CA ALA A 398 -24.58 7.49 9.31
C ALA A 398 -23.80 7.59 7.99
N ALA A 399 -22.75 8.42 7.91
CA ALA A 399 -21.87 8.48 6.74
C ALA A 399 -20.85 7.32 6.71
N GLY A 400 -20.70 6.53 7.76
CA GLY A 400 -19.73 5.44 7.83
C GLY A 400 -18.40 5.78 8.45
N ASN A 401 -18.29 6.93 9.08
CA ASN A 401 -17.10 7.30 9.83
C ASN A 401 -17.08 6.55 11.17
N LEU A 402 -15.91 6.01 11.55
CA LEU A 402 -15.71 5.30 12.81
C LEU A 402 -15.79 6.28 13.99
N THR A 403 -16.86 6.27 14.78
CA THR A 403 -17.04 7.19 15.91
C THR A 403 -16.48 6.66 17.22
N GLY A 404 -16.23 5.36 17.32
CA GLY A 404 -15.48 4.82 18.45
C GLY A 404 -15.08 3.36 18.34
N VAL A 405 -14.02 3.03 19.07
CA VAL A 405 -13.48 1.68 19.24
C VAL A 405 -13.43 1.38 20.74
N THR A 406 -13.97 0.24 21.14
CA THR A 406 -13.72 -0.33 22.47
C THR A 406 -12.78 -1.51 22.30
N ASP A 407 -11.60 -1.46 22.94
CA ASP A 407 -10.62 -2.56 22.86
C ASP A 407 -10.96 -3.73 23.82
N ARG A 408 -10.11 -4.77 23.83
CA ARG A 408 -10.30 -5.96 24.69
C ARG A 408 -10.10 -5.67 26.18
N LYS A 409 -9.49 -4.54 26.54
CA LYS A 409 -9.40 -4.03 27.93
C LYS A 409 -10.63 -3.21 28.34
N GLY A 410 -11.57 -2.97 27.43
CA GLY A 410 -12.73 -2.10 27.66
C GLY A 410 -12.42 -0.61 27.52
N GLN A 411 -11.27 -0.26 26.96
CA GLN A 411 -10.85 1.13 26.75
C GLN A 411 -11.53 1.69 25.52
N VAL A 412 -12.11 2.89 25.66
CA VAL A 412 -12.85 3.54 24.57
C VAL A 412 -11.99 4.64 23.94
N THR A 413 -11.76 4.53 22.64
CA THR A 413 -11.26 5.63 21.80
C THR A 413 -12.44 6.18 21.01
N SER A 414 -12.60 7.50 20.94
CA SER A 414 -13.67 8.15 20.16
C SER A 414 -13.13 9.14 19.15
N PHE A 415 -13.86 9.34 18.05
CA PHE A 415 -13.45 10.16 16.92
C PHE A 415 -14.52 11.18 16.57
N SER A 416 -14.09 12.40 16.24
CA SER A 416 -14.94 13.46 15.68
C SER A 416 -14.48 13.82 14.28
N TYR A 417 -15.39 14.33 13.46
CA TYR A 417 -15.18 14.61 12.04
C TYR A 417 -15.63 16.02 11.66
N ASP A 418 -15.04 16.59 10.61
CA ASP A 418 -15.56 17.79 9.95
C ASP A 418 -16.60 17.44 8.86
N ALA A 419 -17.16 18.45 8.21
CA ALA A 419 -18.15 18.27 7.14
C ALA A 419 -17.60 17.59 5.87
N LEU A 420 -16.29 17.40 5.77
CA LEU A 420 -15.66 16.59 4.72
C LEU A 420 -15.37 15.14 5.18
N ASN A 421 -15.90 14.75 6.34
CA ASN A 421 -15.66 13.44 6.95
C ASN A 421 -14.17 13.21 7.27
N ARG A 422 -13.41 14.26 7.57
CA ARG A 422 -12.01 14.17 8.03
C ARG A 422 -11.93 14.24 9.55
N VAL A 423 -11.07 13.43 10.17
CA VAL A 423 -10.92 13.40 11.63
C VAL A 423 -10.48 14.77 12.14
N THR A 424 -11.18 15.32 13.12
CA THR A 424 -10.83 16.58 13.79
C THR A 424 -10.36 16.38 15.22
N GLN A 425 -10.82 15.31 15.89
CA GLN A 425 -10.43 14.95 17.25
C GLN A 425 -10.40 13.43 17.43
N ILE A 426 -9.44 12.94 18.21
CA ILE A 426 -9.37 11.60 18.76
C ILE A 426 -9.27 11.76 20.28
N GLN A 427 -10.12 11.06 21.02
CA GLN A 427 -10.11 11.04 22.48
C GLN A 427 -9.86 9.62 22.94
N ASP A 428 -8.71 9.39 23.57
CA ASP A 428 -8.30 8.12 24.15
C ASP A 428 -8.90 7.92 25.55
N ALA A 429 -8.89 6.67 26.02
CA ALA A 429 -9.51 6.27 27.28
C ALA A 429 -8.85 6.87 28.54
N ASP A 430 -7.58 7.27 28.46
CA ASP A 430 -6.84 7.93 29.54
C ASP A 430 -7.09 9.45 29.59
N GLY A 431 -7.97 9.98 28.75
CA GLY A 431 -8.24 11.41 28.66
C GLY A 431 -7.29 12.16 27.71
N ARG A 432 -6.32 11.48 27.07
CA ARG A 432 -5.47 12.11 26.04
C ARG A 432 -6.29 12.47 24.80
N GLY A 433 -6.18 13.73 24.37
CA GLY A 433 -6.86 14.25 23.18
C GLY A 433 -5.86 14.56 22.07
N THR A 434 -6.17 14.14 20.83
CA THR A 434 -5.44 14.51 19.62
C THR A 434 -6.34 15.27 18.66
N GLY A 435 -6.03 16.53 18.37
CA GLY A 435 -6.78 17.37 17.44
C GLY A 435 -6.07 17.57 16.10
N TYR A 436 -6.83 17.74 15.01
CA TYR A 436 -6.30 17.96 13.65
C TYR A 436 -6.82 19.27 13.05
N GLY A 437 -5.89 20.07 12.54
CA GLY A 437 -6.16 21.24 11.70
C GLY A 437 -5.78 20.98 10.26
N TYR A 438 -6.56 21.51 9.31
CA TYR A 438 -6.33 21.35 7.88
C TYR A 438 -6.32 22.69 7.15
N ASP A 439 -5.54 22.80 6.07
CA ASP A 439 -5.62 23.93 5.14
C ASP A 439 -6.72 23.75 4.07
N LEU A 440 -6.82 24.73 3.17
CA LEU A 440 -7.77 24.73 2.05
C LEU A 440 -7.51 23.62 1.04
N ALA A 441 -6.25 23.20 0.87
CA ALA A 441 -5.85 22.10 -0.01
C ALA A 441 -6.07 20.71 0.63
N GLY A 442 -6.40 20.67 1.92
CA GLY A 442 -6.67 19.45 2.67
C GLY A 442 -5.46 18.89 3.42
N ASN A 443 -4.32 19.57 3.42
CA ASN A 443 -3.14 19.13 4.15
C ASN A 443 -3.32 19.34 5.65
N VAL A 444 -2.80 18.42 6.47
CA VAL A 444 -2.77 18.58 7.94
C VAL A 444 -1.76 19.65 8.30
N THR A 445 -2.20 20.76 8.90
CA THR A 445 -1.34 21.88 9.30
C THR A 445 -1.01 21.88 10.78
N ARG A 446 -1.81 21.19 11.60
CA ARG A 446 -1.61 21.08 13.05
C ARG A 446 -2.12 19.73 13.54
N ILE A 447 -1.31 19.08 14.37
CA ILE A 447 -1.73 17.98 15.22
C ILE A 447 -1.49 18.42 16.66
N THR A 448 -2.55 18.66 17.42
CA THR A 448 -2.44 19.00 18.85
C THR A 448 -2.56 17.73 19.66
N ASP A 449 -1.66 17.51 20.61
CA ASP A 449 -1.73 16.36 21.52
C ASP A 449 -1.54 16.83 22.96
N THR A 450 -2.55 16.56 23.80
CA THR A 450 -2.63 17.16 25.14
C THR A 450 -1.53 16.72 26.11
N GLN A 451 -0.77 15.67 25.77
CA GLN A 451 0.34 15.17 26.60
C GLN A 451 1.72 15.48 26.00
N SER A 452 1.86 15.36 24.68
CA SER A 452 3.17 15.47 23.99
C SER A 452 3.42 16.83 23.33
N GLY A 453 2.41 17.69 23.25
CA GLY A 453 2.47 18.99 22.60
C GLY A 453 2.10 18.96 21.11
N ASP A 454 2.21 20.10 20.45
CA ASP A 454 1.74 20.29 19.07
C ASP A 454 2.80 19.93 18.02
N LEU A 455 2.35 19.35 16.91
CA LEU A 455 3.08 19.29 15.65
C LEU A 455 2.46 20.28 14.67
N LEU A 456 3.22 21.27 14.21
CA LEU A 456 2.78 22.20 13.16
C LEU A 456 3.46 21.86 11.85
N MET A 457 2.73 21.90 10.75
CA MET A 457 3.20 21.49 9.42
C MET A 457 2.91 22.58 8.40
N SER A 458 3.94 22.99 7.66
CA SER A 458 3.84 23.98 6.59
C SER A 458 4.06 23.30 5.24
N TYR A 459 3.42 23.81 4.18
CA TYR A 459 3.48 23.24 2.83
C TYR A 459 3.76 24.32 1.80
N ASP A 460 4.36 23.93 0.68
CA ASP A 460 4.47 24.78 -0.50
C ASP A 460 3.23 24.67 -1.42
N THR A 461 3.27 25.41 -2.53
CA THR A 461 2.19 25.41 -3.54
C THR A 461 1.99 24.08 -4.26
N LEU A 462 2.86 23.08 -4.09
CA LEU A 462 2.65 21.71 -4.60
C LEU A 462 2.25 20.72 -3.51
N ASN A 463 1.79 21.21 -2.34
CA ASN A 463 1.47 20.37 -1.18
C ASN A 463 2.67 19.60 -0.60
N ARG A 464 3.91 20.02 -0.88
CA ARG A 464 5.09 19.38 -0.31
C ARG A 464 5.39 19.99 1.05
N LEU A 465 5.66 19.15 2.05
CA LEU A 465 5.97 19.57 3.42
C LEU A 465 7.26 20.40 3.44
N THR A 466 7.19 21.67 3.82
CA THR A 466 8.35 22.57 3.93
C THR A 466 8.85 22.73 5.34
N GLU A 467 8.04 22.42 6.35
CA GLU A 467 8.43 22.56 7.75
C GLU A 467 7.59 21.68 8.67
N VAL A 468 8.23 21.14 9.70
CA VAL A 468 7.60 20.54 10.88
C VAL A 468 8.15 21.20 12.13
N VAL A 469 7.28 21.78 12.95
CA VAL A 469 7.62 22.31 14.27
C VAL A 469 7.04 21.37 15.33
N SER A 470 7.88 20.87 16.24
CA SER A 470 7.47 20.10 17.42
C SER A 470 8.06 20.73 18.69
N PRO A 471 7.67 20.28 19.89
CA PRO A 471 8.28 20.75 21.13
C PRO A 471 9.78 20.38 21.25
N GLN A 472 10.22 19.37 20.48
CA GLN A 472 11.60 18.90 20.43
C GLN A 472 12.48 19.72 19.48
N GLY A 473 11.89 20.49 18.55
CA GLY A 473 12.63 21.28 17.57
C GLY A 473 11.89 21.49 16.26
N THR A 474 12.56 22.12 15.31
CA THR A 474 12.03 22.39 13.96
C THR A 474 12.85 21.68 12.91
N VAL A 475 12.17 21.14 11.89
CA VAL A 475 12.79 20.54 10.71
C VAL A 475 12.19 21.17 9.46
N SER A 476 13.00 21.83 8.64
CA SER A 476 12.55 22.50 7.41
C SER A 476 13.16 21.84 6.17
N TYR A 477 12.47 21.93 5.03
CA TYR A 477 12.84 21.23 3.80
C TYR A 477 12.82 22.16 2.59
N THR A 478 13.68 21.87 1.61
CA THR A 478 13.63 22.47 0.27
C THR A 478 13.57 21.38 -0.80
N TYR A 479 13.06 21.73 -1.98
CA TYR A 479 12.84 20.80 -3.08
C TYR A 479 13.27 21.40 -4.42
N ASP A 480 13.62 20.54 -5.38
CA ASP A 480 13.80 20.94 -6.78
C ASP A 480 12.48 20.95 -7.58
N ALA A 481 12.58 21.28 -8.88
CA ALA A 481 11.46 21.35 -9.80
C ALA A 481 10.75 20.00 -10.06
N LEU A 482 11.33 18.87 -9.63
CA LEU A 482 10.73 17.54 -9.75
C LEU A 482 10.12 17.05 -8.43
N GLY A 483 10.12 17.85 -7.36
CA GLY A 483 9.64 17.38 -6.05
C GLY A 483 10.66 16.68 -5.20
N ARG A 484 11.93 16.62 -5.62
CA ARG A 484 12.95 15.88 -4.89
C ARG A 484 13.56 16.77 -3.82
N ARG A 485 13.69 16.27 -2.59
CA ARG A 485 14.19 17.04 -1.44
C ARG A 485 15.65 17.42 -1.65
N THR A 486 15.96 18.71 -1.76
CA THR A 486 17.34 19.21 -1.92
C THR A 486 18.01 19.52 -0.59
N SER A 487 17.25 19.84 0.45
CA SER A 487 17.81 20.00 1.80
C SER A 487 16.83 19.64 2.91
N ARG A 488 17.39 19.37 4.08
CA ARG A 488 16.72 19.30 5.39
C ARG A 488 17.53 20.12 6.40
N THR A 489 16.89 21.01 7.15
CA THR A 489 17.54 21.88 8.14
C THR A 489 16.94 21.65 9.52
N LEU A 490 17.77 21.44 10.54
CA LEU A 490 17.34 21.26 11.93
C LEU A 490 17.41 22.59 12.72
N SER A 491 16.61 22.72 13.77
CA SER A 491 16.70 23.79 14.76
C SER A 491 18.07 23.75 15.46
N GLY A 492 18.97 24.63 15.04
CA GLY A 492 20.40 24.59 15.38
C GLY A 492 21.32 24.93 14.19
N GLY A 493 20.77 24.90 12.97
CA GLY A 493 21.46 25.34 11.75
C GLY A 493 22.15 24.21 10.97
N ASP A 494 22.07 22.97 11.44
CA ASP A 494 22.59 21.82 10.71
C ASP A 494 21.76 21.53 9.46
N VAL A 495 22.41 21.60 8.30
CA VAL A 495 21.81 21.36 6.98
C VAL A 495 22.31 20.03 6.44
N THR A 496 21.38 19.12 6.15
CA THR A 496 21.61 17.96 5.28
C THR A 496 21.26 18.35 3.84
N ALA A 497 22.20 18.28 2.91
CA ALA A 497 22.01 18.59 1.50
C ALA A 497 22.02 17.31 0.64
N TYR A 498 21.12 17.23 -0.34
CA TYR A 498 20.97 16.08 -1.25
C TYR A 498 21.19 16.50 -2.70
N THR A 499 21.83 15.63 -3.47
CA THR A 499 21.90 15.77 -4.94
C THR A 499 21.42 14.50 -5.61
N TYR A 500 21.06 14.60 -6.89
CA TYR A 500 20.49 13.50 -7.65
C TYR A 500 21.12 13.38 -9.03
N ASP A 501 21.06 12.19 -9.62
CA ASP A 501 21.35 11.97 -11.03
C ASP A 501 20.10 12.24 -11.92
N ARG A 502 20.22 12.03 -13.24
CA ARG A 502 19.13 12.28 -14.20
C ARG A 502 18.05 11.20 -14.16
N ALA A 503 18.36 10.02 -13.61
CA ALA A 503 17.41 8.96 -13.32
C ALA A 503 16.70 9.11 -11.95
N ASN A 504 16.84 10.28 -11.30
CA ASN A 504 16.24 10.62 -10.01
C ASN A 504 16.76 9.83 -8.80
N ARG A 505 17.95 9.24 -8.91
CA ARG A 505 18.60 8.52 -7.80
C ARG A 505 19.49 9.46 -6.99
N VAL A 506 19.61 9.26 -5.68
CA VAL A 506 20.44 10.10 -4.80
C VAL A 506 21.91 9.93 -5.15
N LYS A 507 22.60 11.01 -5.51
CA LYS A 507 24.02 11.00 -5.88
C LYS A 507 24.93 11.38 -4.72
N SER A 508 24.47 12.25 -3.81
CA SER A 508 25.21 12.59 -2.59
C SER A 508 24.31 13.04 -1.46
N VAL A 509 24.79 12.84 -0.23
CA VAL A 509 24.21 13.39 1.00
C VAL A 509 25.33 14.04 1.83
N SER A 510 25.20 15.33 2.15
CA SER A 510 26.22 16.08 2.89
C SER A 510 25.65 16.69 4.15
N LEU A 511 26.38 16.61 5.26
CA LEU A 511 26.06 17.25 6.55
C LEU A 511 27.37 17.65 7.23
N ARG A 512 27.47 18.89 7.72
CA ARG A 512 28.68 19.44 8.36
C ARG A 512 29.97 19.28 7.52
N GLY A 513 29.84 19.42 6.20
CA GLY A 513 30.95 19.25 5.25
C GLY A 513 31.37 17.80 4.99
N LYS A 514 30.79 16.83 5.70
CA LYS A 514 31.03 15.38 5.52
C LYS A 514 30.03 14.82 4.52
N THR A 515 30.53 14.24 3.43
CA THR A 515 29.70 13.88 2.26
C THR A 515 29.77 12.39 1.99
N ALA A 516 28.61 11.74 1.95
CA ALA A 516 28.46 10.40 1.40
C ALA A 516 28.07 10.48 -0.09
N THR A 517 28.64 9.64 -0.94
CA THR A 517 28.39 9.60 -2.39
C THR A 517 27.93 8.21 -2.82
N TYR A 518 27.11 8.14 -3.88
CA TYR A 518 26.54 6.89 -4.42
C TYR A 518 26.89 6.77 -5.90
N ALA A 519 27.29 5.56 -6.30
CA ALA A 519 27.47 5.18 -7.69
C ALA A 519 26.60 3.97 -7.99
N TYR A 520 25.84 4.06 -9.08
CA TYR A 520 24.89 3.04 -9.50
C TYR A 520 25.39 2.27 -10.72
N ASP A 521 25.00 1.00 -10.84
CA ASP A 521 25.15 0.25 -12.09
C ASP A 521 23.99 0.53 -13.06
N ALA A 522 24.05 -0.08 -14.25
CA ALA A 522 23.08 0.18 -15.33
C ALA A 522 21.64 -0.23 -15.01
N VAL A 523 21.40 -1.08 -13.99
CA VAL A 523 20.06 -1.44 -13.51
C VAL A 523 19.68 -0.71 -12.22
N GLY A 524 20.50 0.28 -11.80
CA GLY A 524 20.26 1.14 -10.66
C GLY A 524 20.68 0.58 -9.31
N ARG A 525 21.36 -0.57 -9.22
CA ARG A 525 21.86 -1.05 -7.93
C ARG A 525 23.06 -0.23 -7.50
N LEU A 526 23.34 -0.15 -6.20
CA LEU A 526 24.50 0.57 -5.69
C LEU A 526 25.76 -0.23 -5.96
N ALA A 527 26.54 0.16 -6.95
CA ALA A 527 27.84 -0.46 -7.20
C ALA A 527 28.88 -0.06 -6.15
N ALA A 528 28.86 1.21 -5.72
CA ALA A 528 29.79 1.73 -4.72
C ALA A 528 29.21 2.91 -3.93
N ARG A 529 29.71 3.10 -2.72
CA ARG A 529 29.40 4.23 -1.85
C ARG A 529 30.67 4.73 -1.17
N THR A 530 30.77 6.03 -0.95
CA THR A 530 31.72 6.60 0.03
C THR A 530 30.95 7.05 1.25
N LEU A 531 31.40 6.69 2.45
CA LEU A 531 30.83 7.13 3.73
C LEU A 531 31.34 8.54 4.10
N PRO A 532 30.70 9.23 5.06
CA PRO A 532 31.01 10.63 5.34
C PRO A 532 32.47 10.92 5.77
N ASP A 533 33.19 9.93 6.28
CA ASP A 533 34.61 9.97 6.67
C ASP A 533 35.60 9.59 5.56
N GLY A 534 35.09 9.21 4.38
CA GLY A 534 35.91 8.77 3.24
C GLY A 534 36.11 7.26 3.14
N ILE A 535 35.56 6.44 4.04
CA ILE A 535 35.56 4.98 3.89
C ILE A 535 34.80 4.60 2.62
N THR A 536 35.40 3.75 1.80
CA THR A 536 34.78 3.25 0.57
C THR A 536 34.06 1.93 0.84
N VAL A 537 32.92 1.77 0.17
CA VAL A 537 32.07 0.58 0.24
C VAL A 537 31.83 0.09 -1.19
N ALA A 538 32.24 -1.14 -1.48
CA ALA A 538 32.01 -1.78 -2.77
C ALA A 538 31.02 -2.94 -2.61
N TYR A 539 30.04 -3.00 -3.52
CA TYR A 539 29.00 -4.02 -3.51
C TYR A 539 29.21 -5.04 -4.63
N GLY A 540 29.00 -6.31 -4.31
CA GLY A 540 28.90 -7.40 -5.27
C GLY A 540 27.46 -7.89 -5.33
N TYR A 541 27.02 -8.28 -6.52
CA TYR A 541 25.69 -8.83 -6.74
C TYR A 541 25.76 -10.12 -7.55
N ASP A 542 24.79 -11.00 -7.36
CA ASP A 542 24.55 -12.08 -8.29
C ASP A 542 23.63 -11.65 -9.44
N VAL A 543 23.30 -12.62 -10.30
CA VAL A 543 22.40 -12.42 -11.45
C VAL A 543 20.97 -12.08 -11.05
N MET A 544 20.58 -12.28 -9.78
CA MET A 544 19.25 -12.02 -9.20
C MET A 544 19.17 -10.69 -8.44
N ASP A 545 20.16 -9.81 -8.57
CA ASP A 545 20.21 -8.53 -7.84
C ASP A 545 20.40 -8.68 -6.33
N ARG A 546 20.75 -9.88 -5.86
CA ARG A 546 21.00 -10.15 -4.45
C ARG A 546 22.44 -9.78 -4.11
N VAL A 547 22.65 -9.13 -2.96
CA VAL A 547 23.98 -8.66 -2.51
C VAL A 547 24.83 -9.86 -2.11
N THR A 548 25.86 -10.18 -2.88
CA THR A 548 26.81 -11.26 -2.54
C THR A 548 28.01 -10.77 -1.75
N ARG A 549 28.29 -9.46 -1.77
CA ARG A 549 29.43 -8.89 -1.07
C ARG A 549 29.22 -7.44 -0.66
N ILE A 550 29.68 -7.07 0.53
CA ILE A 550 29.88 -5.68 0.96
C ILE A 550 31.32 -5.57 1.49
N ALA A 551 32.15 -4.74 0.88
CA ALA A 551 33.54 -4.57 1.30
C ALA A 551 33.86 -3.13 1.66
N TYR A 552 34.38 -2.96 2.87
CA TYR A 552 34.80 -1.70 3.46
C TYR A 552 36.31 -1.55 3.35
N ALA A 553 36.77 -0.39 2.88
CA ALA A 553 38.19 -0.05 2.88
C ALA A 553 38.41 1.42 3.22
N LYS A 554 39.52 1.69 3.88
CA LYS A 554 40.01 3.05 4.14
C LYS A 554 40.28 3.81 2.84
N THR A 555 40.44 5.12 2.93
CA THR A 555 40.79 5.96 1.77
C THR A 555 42.16 5.60 1.17
N ASP A 556 43.08 5.03 1.96
CA ASP A 556 44.38 4.53 1.47
C ASP A 556 44.30 3.12 0.81
N GLY A 557 43.11 2.52 0.76
CA GLY A 557 42.86 1.20 0.19
C GLY A 557 42.99 0.04 1.17
N THR A 558 43.36 0.29 2.44
CA THR A 558 43.46 -0.76 3.46
C THR A 558 42.08 -1.37 3.75
N PRO A 559 41.88 -2.70 3.59
CA PRO A 559 40.61 -3.35 3.92
C PRO A 559 40.28 -3.23 5.41
N ILE A 560 39.01 -2.96 5.71
CA ILE A 560 38.45 -2.93 7.07
C ILE A 560 37.68 -4.22 7.34
N GLU A 561 36.69 -4.52 6.49
CA GLU A 561 35.82 -5.69 6.62
C GLU A 561 35.29 -6.08 5.23
N THR A 562 35.08 -7.38 5.01
CA THR A 562 34.39 -7.88 3.82
C THR A 562 33.34 -8.88 4.25
N LEU A 563 32.08 -8.50 4.06
CA LEU A 563 30.94 -9.38 4.24
C LEU A 563 30.69 -10.14 2.94
N ALA A 564 30.57 -11.45 3.03
CA ALA A 564 30.23 -12.33 1.92
C ALA A 564 28.90 -13.03 2.20
N TYR A 565 28.01 -13.08 1.22
CA TYR A 565 26.68 -13.65 1.38
C TYR A 565 26.45 -14.82 0.43
N GLY A 566 25.79 -15.85 0.96
CA GLY A 566 25.32 -17.00 0.20
C GLY A 566 23.81 -17.13 0.32
N TYR A 567 23.19 -17.52 -0.78
CA TYR A 567 21.75 -17.66 -0.92
C TYR A 567 21.40 -19.11 -1.25
N ASP A 568 20.26 -19.57 -0.76
CA ASP A 568 19.63 -20.77 -1.28
C ASP A 568 18.96 -20.47 -2.64
N PRO A 569 18.47 -21.49 -3.37
CA PRO A 569 17.76 -21.24 -4.62
C PRO A 569 16.47 -20.41 -4.48
N ALA A 570 15.84 -20.32 -3.29
CA ALA A 570 14.73 -19.37 -3.04
C ALA A 570 15.17 -17.92 -2.87
N GLY A 571 16.47 -17.64 -2.92
CA GLY A 571 16.99 -16.32 -2.60
C GLY A 571 16.92 -15.97 -1.13
N GLN A 572 16.74 -16.95 -0.24
CA GLN A 572 16.91 -16.74 1.18
C GLN A 572 18.39 -16.75 1.51
N ARG A 573 18.83 -15.76 2.30
CA ARG A 573 20.21 -15.66 2.76
C ARG A 573 20.46 -16.74 3.81
N ILE A 574 21.38 -17.65 3.51
CA ILE A 574 21.76 -18.78 4.39
C ILE A 574 23.17 -18.66 4.94
N VAL A 575 23.99 -17.78 4.36
CA VAL A 575 25.38 -17.55 4.78
C VAL A 575 25.65 -16.05 4.88
N LYS A 576 26.29 -15.65 5.99
CA LYS A 576 27.01 -14.38 6.16
C LYS A 576 28.42 -14.70 6.64
N GLY A 577 29.40 -14.60 5.75
CA GLY A 577 30.82 -14.62 6.11
C GLY A 577 31.27 -13.22 6.52
N SER A 578 32.00 -13.12 7.62
CA SER A 578 32.62 -11.89 8.12
C SER A 578 33.96 -12.19 8.79
N GLY A 579 34.80 -11.18 9.00
CA GLY A 579 36.03 -11.31 9.79
C GLY A 579 35.80 -11.66 11.26
N SER A 580 34.59 -11.49 11.77
CA SER A 580 34.20 -11.77 13.16
C SER A 580 33.30 -13.02 13.29
N SER A 581 33.40 -13.69 14.45
CA SER A 581 32.55 -14.84 14.79
C SER A 581 31.12 -14.42 15.14
N SER A 582 30.12 -15.21 14.71
CA SER A 582 28.72 -15.00 15.09
C SER A 582 28.47 -15.24 16.58
N VAL A 583 27.52 -14.50 17.15
CA VAL A 583 26.98 -14.82 18.48
C VAL A 583 26.12 -16.08 18.35
N ARG A 584 26.24 -17.00 19.31
CA ARG A 584 25.38 -18.17 19.41
C ARG A 584 24.07 -17.74 20.07
N GLU A 585 22.95 -18.06 19.42
CA GLU A 585 21.62 -17.88 20.01
C GLU A 585 21.50 -18.58 21.36
N THR A 586 20.88 -17.91 22.31
CA THR A 586 20.46 -18.50 23.56
C THR A 586 19.39 -19.57 23.26
N PRO A 587 19.65 -20.85 23.56
CA PRO A 587 18.66 -21.89 23.38
C PRO A 587 17.56 -21.75 24.43
N PHE A 588 16.32 -21.98 24.02
CA PHE A 588 15.18 -22.01 24.92
C PHE A 588 14.16 -23.06 24.49
N SER A 589 13.36 -23.52 25.44
CA SER A 589 12.12 -24.25 25.17
C SER A 589 10.95 -23.42 25.67
N ALA A 590 9.83 -23.42 24.93
CA ALA A 590 8.66 -22.64 25.30
C ALA A 590 7.37 -23.42 25.08
N SER A 591 6.33 -23.03 25.81
CA SER A 591 4.95 -23.42 25.53
C SER A 591 4.14 -22.19 25.11
N TYR A 592 3.10 -22.42 24.32
CA TYR A 592 2.24 -21.37 23.77
C TYR A 592 0.78 -21.62 24.12
N ASP A 593 0.01 -20.55 24.23
CA ASP A 593 -1.44 -20.63 24.29
C ASP A 593 -2.08 -20.53 22.89
N GLU A 594 -3.42 -20.62 22.84
CA GLU A 594 -4.20 -20.61 21.59
C GLU A 594 -4.10 -19.29 20.80
N ALA A 595 -3.61 -18.22 21.43
CA ALA A 595 -3.37 -16.92 20.79
C ALA A 595 -1.90 -16.75 20.34
N ASN A 596 -1.13 -17.85 20.28
CA ASN A 596 0.31 -17.86 19.98
C ASN A 596 1.17 -17.07 20.99
N ARG A 597 0.62 -16.76 22.17
CA ARG A 597 1.34 -16.08 23.25
C ARG A 597 2.22 -17.06 24.00
N LEU A 598 3.40 -16.64 24.44
CA LEU A 598 4.25 -17.47 25.29
C LEU A 598 3.56 -17.73 26.63
N ALA A 599 3.25 -18.98 26.96
CA ALA A 599 2.70 -19.32 28.28
C ALA A 599 3.81 -19.55 29.32
N SER A 600 4.91 -20.21 28.91
CA SER A 600 6.12 -20.38 29.71
C SER A 600 7.34 -20.48 28.81
N ILE A 601 8.52 -20.15 29.37
CA ILE A 601 9.81 -20.33 28.67
C ILE A 601 10.87 -20.82 29.65
N THR A 602 11.69 -21.78 29.23
CA THR A 602 12.89 -22.21 29.96
C THR A 602 14.12 -21.60 29.32
N LEU A 603 14.80 -20.72 30.05
CA LEU A 603 16.03 -20.06 29.65
C LEU A 603 17.10 -20.36 30.69
N ASN A 604 18.28 -20.81 30.27
CA ASN A 604 19.40 -21.11 31.17
C ASN A 604 19.05 -22.03 32.36
N GLY A 605 18.15 -22.99 32.14
CA GLY A 605 17.68 -23.93 33.17
C GLY A 605 16.61 -23.38 34.12
N GLU A 606 16.23 -22.10 33.99
CA GLU A 606 15.18 -21.46 34.78
C GLU A 606 13.87 -21.39 33.99
N VAL A 607 12.75 -21.73 34.63
CA VAL A 607 11.41 -21.63 34.03
C VAL A 607 10.80 -20.28 34.39
N PHE A 608 10.53 -19.47 33.36
CA PHE A 608 9.89 -18.18 33.47
C PHE A 608 8.38 -18.30 33.19
N SER A 609 7.58 -17.69 34.06
CA SER A 609 6.17 -17.42 33.83
C SER A 609 6.00 -16.11 33.07
N ILE A 610 5.06 -16.08 32.12
CA ILE A 610 4.84 -14.95 31.22
C ILE A 610 3.39 -14.47 31.36
N GLY A 611 3.21 -13.17 31.62
CA GLY A 611 1.90 -12.53 31.76
C GLY A 611 1.58 -11.61 30.59
N TYR A 612 0.31 -11.58 30.14
CA TYR A 612 -0.19 -10.66 29.12
C TYR A 612 -1.42 -9.89 29.59
N ASP A 613 -1.61 -8.68 29.08
CA ASP A 613 -2.88 -7.97 29.19
C ASP A 613 -3.92 -8.51 28.19
N ALA A 614 -5.17 -8.01 28.28
CA ALA A 614 -6.26 -8.41 27.40
C ALA A 614 -6.06 -7.98 25.93
N ASN A 615 -5.18 -7.02 25.65
CA ASN A 615 -4.79 -6.62 24.29
C ASN A 615 -3.59 -7.43 23.77
N GLY A 616 -3.15 -8.46 24.48
CA GLY A 616 -2.04 -9.30 24.06
C GLY A 616 -0.67 -8.66 24.22
N ASN A 617 -0.52 -7.62 25.05
CA ASN A 617 0.79 -7.07 25.37
C ASN A 617 1.44 -7.83 26.52
N LEU A 618 2.72 -8.14 26.44
CA LEU A 618 3.50 -8.69 27.54
C LEU A 618 3.50 -7.70 28.72
N VAL A 619 3.08 -8.14 29.90
CA VAL A 619 3.06 -7.31 31.13
C VAL A 619 4.04 -7.81 32.19
N SER A 620 4.44 -9.09 32.15
CA SER A 620 5.43 -9.62 33.08
C SER A 620 6.22 -10.80 32.52
N LYS A 621 7.49 -10.88 32.92
CA LYS A 621 8.37 -12.06 32.78
C LYS A 621 8.97 -12.34 34.15
N THR A 622 8.57 -13.44 34.77
CA THR A 622 8.92 -13.78 36.16
C THR A 622 9.68 -15.08 36.23
N GLY A 623 10.93 -15.00 36.69
CA GLY A 623 11.76 -16.15 37.01
C GLY A 623 11.89 -16.35 38.53
N PRO A 624 11.94 -17.59 39.05
CA PRO A 624 12.12 -17.87 40.47
C PRO A 624 13.43 -17.31 41.06
N THR A 625 14.50 -17.21 40.28
CA THR A 625 15.81 -16.69 40.69
C THR A 625 16.12 -15.34 40.04
N SER A 626 15.68 -15.14 38.80
CA SER A 626 15.92 -13.90 38.05
C SER A 626 14.98 -12.75 38.42
N GLY A 627 13.95 -13.00 39.24
CA GLY A 627 12.97 -12.00 39.65
C GLY A 627 11.94 -11.67 38.56
N THR A 628 11.19 -10.59 38.75
CA THR A 628 10.13 -10.14 37.82
C THR A 628 10.56 -8.89 37.06
N THR A 629 10.50 -8.95 35.73
CA THR A 629 10.49 -7.75 34.87
C THR A 629 9.05 -7.46 34.47
N SER A 630 8.58 -6.24 34.74
CA SER A 630 7.23 -5.74 34.46
C SER A 630 7.26 -4.72 33.33
N TYR A 631 6.21 -4.71 32.51
CA TYR A 631 6.05 -3.85 31.34
C TYR A 631 4.74 -3.07 31.43
N GLY A 632 4.81 -1.73 31.42
CA GLY A 632 3.65 -0.85 31.48
C GLY A 632 3.25 -0.33 30.10
N TRP A 633 1.94 -0.28 29.83
CA TRP A 633 1.37 0.10 28.52
C TRP A 633 0.37 1.25 28.64
N SER A 634 0.41 2.17 27.67
CA SER A 634 -0.53 3.31 27.58
C SER A 634 -1.91 2.90 27.04
N ALA A 635 -2.86 3.84 27.06
CA ALA A 635 -4.17 3.65 26.43
C ALA A 635 -4.10 3.54 24.90
N ARG A 636 -3.02 4.02 24.28
CA ARG A 636 -2.71 3.81 22.85
C ARG A 636 -2.00 2.49 22.57
N ASN A 637 -1.95 1.60 23.54
CA ASN A 637 -1.28 0.31 23.42
C ASN A 637 0.23 0.42 23.14
N GLN A 638 0.90 1.44 23.71
CA GLN A 638 2.35 1.69 23.56
C GLN A 638 3.09 1.38 24.86
N LEU A 639 4.27 0.76 24.78
CA LEU A 639 5.10 0.46 25.96
C LEU A 639 5.63 1.78 26.56
N VAL A 640 5.27 2.10 27.79
CA VAL A 640 5.66 3.35 28.48
C VAL A 640 6.63 3.14 29.63
N SER A 641 6.74 1.91 30.16
CA SER A 641 7.71 1.60 31.21
C SER A 641 8.18 0.15 31.21
N ILE A 642 9.41 -0.04 31.68
CA ILE A 642 10.01 -1.34 32.02
C ILE A 642 10.56 -1.19 33.43
N ALA A 643 10.29 -2.16 34.30
CA ALA A 643 10.84 -2.19 35.65
C ALA A 643 11.23 -3.62 36.02
N GLY A 644 12.48 -3.83 36.43
CA GLY A 644 12.93 -5.14 36.89
C GLY A 644 14.33 -5.12 37.48
N PRO A 645 14.88 -6.31 37.81
CA PRO A 645 16.22 -6.42 38.42
C PRO A 645 17.36 -5.88 37.57
N ALA A 646 17.19 -5.83 36.25
CA ALA A 646 18.17 -5.26 35.31
C ALA A 646 18.12 -3.72 35.22
N GLY A 647 17.21 -3.06 35.94
CA GLY A 647 17.01 -1.61 35.92
C GLY A 647 15.63 -1.19 35.43
N GLY A 648 15.47 0.11 35.23
CA GLY A 648 14.20 0.73 34.84
C GLY A 648 14.33 1.59 33.58
N ALA A 649 13.27 1.60 32.77
CA ALA A 649 13.13 2.46 31.61
C ALA A 649 11.74 3.09 31.54
N SER A 650 11.64 4.30 31.00
CA SER A 650 10.37 4.94 30.65
C SER A 650 10.43 5.62 29.28
N PHE A 651 9.30 5.71 28.61
CA PHE A 651 9.21 6.20 27.22
C PHE A 651 8.03 7.16 27.05
N LYS A 652 8.21 8.18 26.21
CA LYS A 652 7.14 9.09 25.76
C LYS A 652 7.02 9.05 24.25
N TYR A 653 5.78 9.22 23.77
CA TYR A 653 5.44 9.20 22.36
C TYR A 653 4.67 10.46 21.96
N ASP A 654 4.92 10.93 20.74
CA ASP A 654 4.13 12.01 20.15
C ASP A 654 2.78 11.52 19.59
N ALA A 655 2.01 12.45 19.02
CA ALA A 655 0.74 12.19 18.36
C ALA A 655 0.83 11.19 17.19
N LEU A 656 2.02 11.02 16.61
CA LEU A 656 2.30 10.10 15.50
C LEU A 656 2.80 8.73 15.99
N GLY A 657 2.90 8.54 17.30
CA GLY A 657 3.36 7.30 17.91
C GLY A 657 4.87 7.10 17.84
N ARG A 658 5.64 8.14 17.52
CA ARG A 658 7.11 8.11 17.52
C ARG A 658 7.64 8.34 18.92
N ARG A 659 8.67 7.59 19.34
CA ARG A 659 9.28 7.72 20.67
C ARG A 659 10.10 9.00 20.78
N ILE A 660 9.50 10.07 21.30
CA ILE A 660 10.16 11.38 21.43
C ILE A 660 11.09 11.51 22.65
N GLU A 661 10.98 10.61 23.63
CA GLU A 661 11.83 10.60 24.81
C GLU A 661 11.98 9.18 25.36
N LYS A 662 13.19 8.84 25.82
CA LYS A 662 13.45 7.69 26.70
C LYS A 662 14.19 8.14 27.96
N THR A 663 13.92 7.51 29.09
CA THR A 663 14.76 7.57 30.28
C THR A 663 15.17 6.16 30.65
N VAL A 664 16.47 5.86 30.66
CA VAL A 664 17.02 4.54 31.00
C VAL A 664 18.04 4.69 32.11
N ASN A 665 17.86 3.99 33.23
CA ASN A 665 18.74 4.06 34.40
C ASN A 665 19.04 5.51 34.86
N GLY A 666 18.04 6.39 34.78
CA GLY A 666 18.14 7.81 35.17
C GLY A 666 18.62 8.76 34.07
N ASN A 667 19.06 8.26 32.91
CA ASN A 667 19.54 9.08 31.79
C ASN A 667 18.43 9.34 30.77
N THR A 668 18.07 10.60 30.57
CA THR A 668 17.04 11.02 29.60
C THR A 668 17.65 11.39 28.25
N THR A 669 17.04 10.90 27.17
CA THR A 669 17.37 11.22 25.78
C THR A 669 16.08 11.58 25.05
N GLY A 670 16.02 12.78 24.49
CA GLY A 670 14.95 13.21 23.59
C GLY A 670 15.32 12.94 22.13
N TYR A 671 14.34 13.01 21.22
CA TYR A 671 14.57 12.77 19.79
C TYR A 671 13.87 13.79 18.90
N LEU A 672 14.58 14.23 17.86
CA LEU A 672 14.01 14.99 16.75
C LEU A 672 13.86 14.06 15.53
N TYR A 673 12.76 14.21 14.79
CA TYR A 673 12.36 13.28 13.73
C TYR A 673 12.17 13.95 12.37
N ASP A 674 12.52 13.23 11.31
CA ASP A 674 12.09 13.44 9.93
C ASP A 674 11.28 12.22 9.48
N GLY A 675 9.97 12.42 9.26
CA GLY A 675 9.04 11.30 9.11
C GLY A 675 9.13 10.34 10.31
N ALA A 676 9.42 9.06 10.05
CA ALA A 676 9.60 8.03 11.08
C ALA A 676 11.06 7.84 11.55
N GLN A 677 12.02 8.55 10.95
CA GLN A 677 13.45 8.42 11.26
C GLN A 677 13.86 9.44 12.32
N ALA A 678 14.44 8.98 13.44
CA ALA A 678 15.14 9.86 14.35
C ALA A 678 16.39 10.43 13.64
N ILE A 679 16.56 11.75 13.67
CA ILE A 679 17.66 12.46 12.99
C ILE A 679 18.60 13.19 13.96
N ALA A 680 18.19 13.34 15.22
CA ALA A 680 19.04 13.85 16.28
C ALA A 680 18.58 13.33 17.65
N GLU A 681 19.51 13.23 18.58
CA GLU A 681 19.28 13.03 20.00
C GLU A 681 19.39 14.36 20.74
N LEU A 682 18.57 14.52 21.77
CA LEU A 682 18.45 15.73 22.55
C LEU A 682 18.79 15.47 24.03
N ARG A 683 19.50 16.41 24.64
CA ARG A 683 19.66 16.51 26.10
C ARG A 683 18.90 17.75 26.57
N GLY A 684 17.76 17.54 27.22
CA GLY A 684 16.75 18.59 27.33
C GLY A 684 16.25 18.98 25.94
N ASN A 685 16.34 20.27 25.59
CA ASN A 685 15.94 20.78 24.27
C ASN A 685 17.13 21.12 23.36
N ALA A 686 18.36 20.79 23.77
CA ALA A 686 19.55 21.02 22.96
C ALA A 686 19.90 19.77 22.17
N ILE A 687 20.28 19.95 20.90
CA ILE A 687 20.85 18.89 20.07
C ILE A 687 22.17 18.43 20.69
N ASP A 688 22.21 17.17 21.10
CA ASP A 688 23.39 16.52 21.68
C ASP A 688 24.15 15.71 20.63
N THR A 689 23.41 14.96 19.81
CA THR A 689 23.96 14.14 18.71
C THR A 689 23.12 14.36 17.45
N VAL A 690 23.76 14.55 16.31
CA VAL A 690 23.09 14.62 14.99
C VAL A 690 23.46 13.40 14.15
N TYR A 691 22.47 12.86 13.44
CA TYR A 691 22.66 11.72 12.55
C TYR A 691 22.85 12.15 11.09
N HIS A 692 23.88 11.62 10.44
CA HIS A 692 24.02 11.65 8.99
C HIS A 692 23.11 10.58 8.39
N THR A 693 21.88 10.97 8.06
CA THR A 693 20.86 10.07 7.51
C THR A 693 20.62 10.27 6.03
N GLY A 694 20.15 9.21 5.37
CA GLY A 694 19.67 9.26 4.00
C GLY A 694 18.19 9.65 3.92
N LEU A 695 17.58 9.38 2.76
CA LEU A 695 16.14 9.55 2.59
C LEU A 695 15.35 8.30 3.00
N ALA A 696 15.97 7.12 2.98
CA ALA A 696 15.34 5.90 3.44
C ALA A 696 15.38 5.82 4.97
N ILE A 697 14.30 5.30 5.58
CA ILE A 697 14.33 4.94 6.99
C ILE A 697 15.47 3.95 7.24
N ASP A 698 16.13 4.12 8.38
CA ASP A 698 17.20 3.28 8.93
C ASP A 698 18.54 3.43 8.24
N GLU A 699 18.63 4.36 7.30
CA GLU A 699 19.85 4.64 6.57
C GLU A 699 20.70 5.68 7.30
N VAL A 700 21.10 5.37 8.53
CA VAL A 700 22.00 6.20 9.35
C VAL A 700 23.44 5.76 9.08
N ARG A 701 24.29 6.70 8.64
CA ARG A 701 25.68 6.41 8.23
C ARG A 701 26.72 6.94 9.18
N ALA A 702 26.37 7.95 9.97
CA ALA A 702 27.25 8.50 10.98
C ALA A 702 26.46 9.18 12.08
N ARG A 703 27.08 9.31 13.25
CA ARG A 703 26.61 10.10 14.38
C ARG A 703 27.67 11.12 14.75
N TYR A 704 27.23 12.35 15.03
CA TYR A 704 28.09 13.47 15.39
C TYR A 704 27.64 14.03 16.73
N GLY A 705 28.34 13.68 17.80
CA GLY A 705 27.99 14.08 19.17
C GLY A 705 29.22 14.38 20.02
N ALA A 706 28.98 14.74 21.29
CA ALA A 706 30.06 15.10 22.23
C ALA A 706 31.02 13.94 22.55
N SER A 707 30.57 12.69 22.39
CA SER A 707 31.42 11.49 22.50
C SER A 707 32.35 11.30 21.30
N GLY A 708 32.15 12.03 20.20
CA GLY A 708 32.95 11.94 18.98
C GLY A 708 32.10 11.74 17.73
N ASN A 709 32.76 11.87 16.58
CA ASN A 709 32.17 11.54 15.29
C ASN A 709 32.43 10.07 14.98
N GLN A 710 31.37 9.31 14.75
CA GLN A 710 31.48 7.91 14.37
C GLN A 710 30.73 7.62 13.09
N THR A 711 31.42 7.01 12.13
CA THR A 711 30.83 6.41 10.95
C THR A 711 30.37 4.99 11.27
N LEU A 712 29.17 4.64 10.82
CA LEU A 712 28.56 3.33 11.02
C LEU A 712 28.77 2.47 9.79
N LEU A 713 29.45 1.34 9.96
CA LEU A 713 29.55 0.30 8.94
C LEU A 713 28.39 -0.67 9.17
N THR A 714 27.70 -1.09 8.10
CA THR A 714 26.51 -1.93 8.21
C THR A 714 26.58 -3.20 7.35
N ASP A 715 25.83 -4.22 7.75
CA ASP A 715 25.54 -5.37 6.89
C ASP A 715 24.33 -5.12 5.97
N ALA A 716 23.99 -6.10 5.13
CA ALA A 716 22.87 -6.03 4.20
C ALA A 716 21.49 -5.85 4.86
N LEU A 717 21.32 -6.17 6.15
CA LEU A 717 20.09 -5.90 6.91
C LEU A 717 20.11 -4.52 7.58
N MET A 718 21.15 -3.72 7.36
CA MET A 718 21.46 -2.47 8.06
C MET A 718 21.88 -2.66 9.51
N SER A 719 22.26 -3.87 9.94
CA SER A 719 22.84 -4.06 11.28
C SER A 719 24.20 -3.38 11.33
N VAL A 720 24.45 -2.54 12.32
CA VAL A 720 25.74 -1.88 12.51
C VAL A 720 26.77 -2.92 12.93
N ILE A 721 27.83 -3.14 12.15
CA ILE A 721 28.87 -4.14 12.44
C ILE A 721 30.12 -3.54 13.07
N ALA A 722 30.36 -2.24 12.88
CA ALA A 722 31.49 -1.53 13.43
C ALA A 722 31.24 -0.02 13.45
N GLN A 723 31.92 0.67 14.37
CA GLN A 723 32.02 2.12 14.39
C GLN A 723 33.45 2.56 14.08
N ALA A 724 33.60 3.46 13.11
CA ALA A 724 34.89 4.05 12.73
C ALA A 724 34.98 5.50 13.19
N ASN A 725 36.14 5.90 13.71
CA ASN A 725 36.48 7.28 14.02
C ASN A 725 36.77 8.09 12.75
N ASP A 726 36.88 9.42 12.86
CA ASP A 726 37.22 10.31 11.75
C ASP A 726 38.57 10.00 11.07
N ASP A 727 39.51 9.34 11.78
CA ASP A 727 40.79 8.88 11.25
C ASP A 727 40.72 7.46 10.61
N GLN A 728 39.50 6.92 10.50
CA GLN A 728 39.19 5.58 9.97
C GLN A 728 39.80 4.43 10.79
N SER A 729 40.17 4.68 12.05
CA SER A 729 40.40 3.62 13.04
C SER A 729 39.06 3.05 13.53
N ILE A 730 39.01 1.73 13.77
CA ILE A 730 37.79 1.08 14.27
C ILE A 730 37.76 1.15 15.79
N GLN A 731 36.70 1.76 16.31
CA GLN A 731 36.44 1.92 17.72
C GLN A 731 35.92 0.64 18.36
N ASN A 732 34.92 0.03 17.72
CA ASN A 732 34.32 -1.21 18.19
C ASN A 732 33.78 -2.04 17.03
N TYR A 733 33.48 -3.31 17.35
CA TYR A 733 32.75 -4.22 16.50
C TYR A 733 31.50 -4.73 17.21
N TYR A 734 30.43 -4.92 16.46
CA TYR A 734 29.25 -5.64 16.89
C TYR A 734 29.12 -6.93 16.12
N THR A 735 28.84 -8.00 16.86
CA THR A 735 28.47 -9.30 16.30
C THR A 735 27.07 -9.67 16.79
N TYR A 736 26.28 -10.27 15.91
CA TYR A 736 24.90 -10.64 16.19
C TYR A 736 24.68 -12.13 15.98
N SER A 737 23.72 -12.68 16.72
CA SER A 737 23.06 -13.92 16.34
C SER A 737 22.05 -13.66 15.22
N PRO A 738 21.55 -14.68 14.50
CA PRO A 738 20.51 -14.52 13.49
C PRO A 738 19.28 -13.71 13.93
N TYR A 739 18.89 -13.75 15.20
CA TYR A 739 17.76 -13.02 15.78
C TYR A 739 18.21 -11.79 16.59
N GLY A 740 19.47 -11.38 16.51
CA GLY A 740 19.92 -10.07 16.99
C GLY A 740 20.40 -10.02 18.43
N GLU A 741 20.68 -11.16 19.09
CA GLU A 741 21.48 -11.16 20.32
C GLU A 741 22.87 -10.62 20.00
N VAL A 742 23.31 -9.59 20.71
CA VAL A 742 24.49 -8.79 20.35
C VAL A 742 25.65 -9.04 21.33
N THR A 743 26.87 -9.03 20.81
CA THR A 743 28.10 -8.88 21.59
C THR A 743 28.91 -7.75 20.99
N THR A 744 29.47 -6.90 21.86
CA THR A 744 30.31 -5.77 21.47
C THR A 744 31.76 -6.02 21.87
N LEU A 745 32.68 -5.81 20.95
CA LEU A 745 34.13 -5.85 21.19
C LEU A 745 34.69 -4.42 21.09
N GLY A 746 35.21 -3.91 22.20
CA GLY A 746 35.67 -2.52 22.31
C GLY A 746 34.64 -1.60 23.01
N PRO A 747 34.98 -0.32 23.22
CA PRO A 747 34.08 0.63 23.88
C PRO A 747 32.87 0.96 22.99
N ASP A 748 31.67 0.80 23.54
CA ASP A 748 30.43 1.30 22.96
C ASP A 748 30.12 2.68 23.54
N GLU A 749 30.49 3.74 22.83
CA GLU A 749 30.27 5.13 23.26
C GLU A 749 28.81 5.59 23.06
N GLY A 750 27.86 4.74 23.43
CA GLY A 750 26.44 5.04 23.47
C GLY A 750 25.74 4.96 22.11
N ASN A 751 26.18 4.07 21.21
CA ASN A 751 25.45 3.85 19.96
C ASN A 751 24.28 2.89 20.19
N ALA A 752 23.07 3.45 20.19
CA ALA A 752 21.85 2.65 20.27
C ALA A 752 21.53 1.93 18.95
N LEU A 753 21.98 2.43 17.79
CA LEU A 753 21.63 1.88 16.49
C LEU A 753 22.45 0.60 16.24
N GLN A 754 21.81 -0.57 16.37
CA GLN A 754 22.48 -1.87 16.35
C GLN A 754 21.82 -2.81 15.33
N TYR A 755 21.18 -3.89 15.79
CA TYR A 755 20.61 -4.93 14.93
C TYR A 755 19.55 -4.37 13.98
N THR A 756 19.72 -4.64 12.68
CA THR A 756 18.93 -4.06 11.57
C THR A 756 18.80 -2.53 11.60
N GLY A 757 19.70 -1.83 12.29
CA GLY A 757 19.64 -0.39 12.47
C GLY A 757 18.60 0.06 13.50
N ARG A 758 18.14 -0.83 14.39
CA ARG A 758 17.22 -0.50 15.50
C ARG A 758 17.91 -0.14 16.79
N GLU A 759 17.20 0.67 17.56
CA GLU A 759 17.63 1.19 18.85
C GLU A 759 17.61 0.05 19.90
N ASN A 760 18.79 -0.38 20.33
CA ASN A 760 19.00 -1.17 21.55
C ASN A 760 19.32 -0.22 22.69
N ASP A 761 18.43 -0.17 23.67
CA ASP A 761 18.57 0.73 24.82
C ASP A 761 19.29 0.09 26.02
N GLY A 762 19.77 -1.15 25.86
CA GLY A 762 20.29 -1.94 26.99
C GLY A 762 19.21 -2.49 27.92
N THR A 763 17.93 -2.41 27.51
CA THR A 763 16.77 -2.93 28.25
C THR A 763 16.48 -4.40 27.96
N GLY A 764 17.20 -5.00 27.03
CA GLY A 764 16.91 -6.33 26.47
C GLY A 764 15.93 -6.31 25.29
N LEU A 765 15.46 -5.13 24.86
CA LEU A 765 14.54 -4.96 23.74
C LEU A 765 15.10 -4.02 22.68
N TYR A 766 14.74 -4.28 21.43
CA TYR A 766 14.91 -3.34 20.32
C TYR A 766 13.60 -2.57 20.07
N TYR A 767 13.70 -1.25 19.91
CA TYR A 767 12.57 -0.42 19.51
C TYR A 767 12.38 -0.46 17.99
N TYR A 768 11.28 -1.03 17.53
CA TYR A 768 10.89 -1.16 16.11
C TYR A 768 9.68 -0.27 15.79
N ARG A 769 9.66 0.97 16.30
CA ARG A 769 8.61 1.96 16.08
C ARG A 769 7.25 1.53 16.61
N ALA A 770 6.47 0.75 15.85
CA ALA A 770 5.16 0.29 16.27
C ALA A 770 5.23 -0.76 17.39
N ARG A 771 6.33 -1.51 17.47
CA ARG A 771 6.51 -2.61 18.43
C ARG A 771 7.89 -2.64 19.07
N TYR A 772 8.03 -3.42 20.13
CA TYR A 772 9.31 -3.79 20.74
C TYR A 772 9.60 -5.26 20.49
N TYR A 773 10.84 -5.54 20.10
CA TYR A 773 11.32 -6.87 19.73
C TYR A 773 12.30 -7.38 20.78
N ASP A 774 12.07 -8.61 21.26
CA ASP A 774 12.98 -9.31 22.17
C ASP A 774 13.82 -10.32 21.37
N PRO A 775 15.15 -10.12 21.24
CA PRO A 775 16.02 -11.00 20.46
C PRO A 775 16.19 -12.38 21.10
N VAL A 776 16.09 -12.50 22.43
CA VAL A 776 16.20 -13.77 23.15
C VAL A 776 14.93 -14.60 22.97
N LEU A 777 13.76 -13.95 23.02
CA LEU A 777 12.47 -14.61 22.76
C LEU A 777 12.16 -14.78 21.27
N LYS A 778 12.95 -14.11 20.41
CA LYS A 778 12.87 -14.16 18.94
C LYS A 778 11.52 -13.68 18.40
N ARG A 779 10.91 -12.70 19.06
CA ARG A 779 9.55 -12.22 18.74
C ARG A 779 9.28 -10.82 19.26
N PHE A 780 8.23 -10.21 18.74
CA PHE A 780 7.66 -9.00 19.33
C PHE A 780 6.98 -9.32 20.67
N ILE A 781 6.93 -8.34 21.56
CA ILE A 781 6.31 -8.47 22.89
C ILE A 781 4.84 -8.01 22.93
N ALA A 782 4.29 -7.62 21.79
CA ALA A 782 2.90 -7.24 21.60
C ALA A 782 2.41 -7.74 20.24
N GLU A 783 1.10 -7.95 20.13
CA GLU A 783 0.46 -8.31 18.87
C GLU A 783 0.70 -7.25 17.79
N ASP A 784 0.80 -7.69 16.54
CA ASP A 784 0.91 -6.81 15.39
C ASP A 784 -0.30 -5.85 15.32
N PRO A 785 -0.08 -4.53 15.36
CA PRO A 785 -1.15 -3.57 15.14
C PRO A 785 -1.80 -3.69 13.76
N ILE A 786 -1.25 -4.38 12.76
CA ILE A 786 -1.97 -4.70 11.50
C ILE A 786 -2.75 -6.01 11.53
N GLY A 787 -2.80 -6.69 12.68
CA GLY A 787 -3.55 -7.92 12.87
C GLY A 787 -3.10 -8.99 11.88
N ILE A 788 -4.06 -9.80 11.40
CA ILE A 788 -3.79 -10.91 10.49
C ILE A 788 -3.18 -10.50 9.14
N ALA A 789 -3.17 -9.20 8.79
CA ALA A 789 -2.44 -8.72 7.61
C ALA A 789 -0.92 -8.84 7.78
N GLY A 790 -0.41 -8.84 9.01
CA GLY A 790 0.99 -9.13 9.35
C GLY A 790 1.29 -10.63 9.53
N GLY A 791 0.24 -11.47 9.53
CA GLY A 791 0.33 -12.93 9.57
C GLY A 791 -0.59 -13.53 10.63
N ILE A 792 -0.84 -14.83 10.55
CA ILE A 792 -1.71 -15.53 11.53
C ILE A 792 -1.07 -15.61 12.93
N ASN A 793 0.26 -15.49 13.03
CA ASN A 793 0.98 -15.34 14.29
C ASN A 793 1.38 -13.88 14.50
N LEU A 794 0.63 -13.18 15.35
CA LEU A 794 0.75 -11.73 15.57
C LEU A 794 2.05 -11.31 16.30
N TYR A 795 2.85 -12.25 16.80
CA TYR A 795 4.11 -11.97 17.51
C TYR A 795 5.35 -12.26 16.67
N LEU A 796 5.19 -12.91 15.51
CA LEU A 796 6.30 -13.42 14.73
C LEU A 796 7.18 -12.29 14.18
N TYR A 797 8.49 -12.45 14.29
CA TYR A 797 9.45 -11.57 13.64
C TYR A 797 9.80 -12.12 12.26
N VAL A 798 9.49 -11.34 11.22
CA VAL A 798 9.88 -11.54 9.81
C VAL A 798 9.68 -12.97 9.27
N ASP A 799 8.54 -13.57 9.61
CA ASP A 799 8.16 -14.92 9.20
C ASP A 799 9.20 -16.01 9.53
N GLY A 800 9.97 -15.80 10.60
CA GLY A 800 11.04 -16.72 11.00
C GLY A 800 12.27 -16.72 10.10
N ASN A 801 12.42 -15.75 9.19
CA ASN A 801 13.60 -15.62 8.31
C ASN A 801 14.40 -14.32 8.58
N PRO A 802 15.05 -14.20 9.76
CA PRO A 802 15.73 -12.98 10.16
C PRO A 802 17.06 -12.75 9.45
N LEU A 803 17.61 -13.76 8.76
CA LEU A 803 18.81 -13.60 7.96
C LEU A 803 18.54 -12.87 6.64
N SER A 804 17.34 -12.99 6.10
CA SER A 804 16.97 -12.38 4.81
C SER A 804 16.19 -11.09 5.01
N TYR A 805 15.42 -11.00 6.10
CA TYR A 805 14.41 -9.96 6.24
C TYR A 805 14.53 -9.13 7.51
N SER A 806 14.08 -7.88 7.42
CA SER A 806 13.88 -6.98 8.56
C SER A 806 12.46 -6.42 8.56
N ASP A 807 11.98 -5.97 9.71
CA ASP A 807 10.68 -5.30 9.84
C ASP A 807 10.86 -3.84 10.30
N PRO A 808 11.27 -2.90 9.42
CA PRO A 808 11.62 -1.53 9.79
C PRO A 808 10.61 -0.78 10.65
N ASP A 809 9.32 -0.99 10.38
CA ASP A 809 8.23 -0.27 11.03
C ASP A 809 7.58 -1.07 12.16
N GLY A 810 7.98 -2.34 12.33
CA GLY A 810 7.31 -3.29 13.21
C GLY A 810 5.91 -3.63 12.73
N LEU A 811 5.65 -3.65 11.41
CA LEU A 811 4.34 -3.80 10.76
C LEU A 811 4.43 -4.56 9.41
N LEU A 812 5.33 -5.53 9.28
CA LEU A 812 5.56 -6.21 8.01
C LEU A 812 4.32 -7.00 7.53
N LEU A 813 3.81 -6.71 6.33
CA LEU A 813 2.71 -7.44 5.70
C LEU A 813 3.15 -8.85 5.23
N THR A 814 2.35 -9.87 5.51
CA THR A 814 2.60 -11.23 4.99
C THR A 814 2.43 -11.29 3.47
N GLY A 815 3.33 -11.99 2.79
CA GLY A 815 3.30 -12.13 1.33
C GLY A 815 4.02 -11.01 0.55
N LEU A 816 4.43 -9.92 1.22
CA LEU A 816 5.38 -8.94 0.66
C LEU A 816 6.85 -9.35 0.86
N HIS A 817 7.11 -10.54 1.41
CA HIS A 817 8.46 -11.06 1.73
C HIS A 817 9.41 -11.11 0.52
N ALA A 818 8.93 -10.96 -0.72
CA ALA A 818 9.78 -10.88 -1.91
C ALA A 818 10.55 -9.55 -2.09
N PHE A 819 10.35 -8.53 -1.23
CA PHE A 819 10.89 -7.18 -1.46
C PHE A 819 11.71 -6.57 -0.34
N SER A 820 12.02 -7.37 0.67
CA SER A 820 12.76 -6.92 1.82
C SER A 820 14.24 -6.66 1.45
N ARG A 821 14.51 -5.43 1.02
CA ARG A 821 15.81 -4.72 1.10
C ARG A 821 17.06 -5.61 0.97
N ASP A 822 17.21 -6.36 -0.11
CA ASP A 822 18.55 -6.66 -0.60
C ASP A 822 19.06 -5.37 -1.27
N MET A 823 20.13 -4.80 -0.73
CA MET A 823 20.54 -3.41 -0.97
C MET A 823 20.66 -3.04 -2.47
N SER A 824 19.62 -2.39 -2.98
CA SER A 824 19.63 -1.51 -4.15
C SER A 824 18.98 -0.19 -3.73
N PRO A 825 19.74 0.89 -3.53
CA PRO A 825 19.19 2.20 -3.19
C PRO A 825 18.38 2.82 -4.34
N ALA A 826 18.37 2.28 -5.56
CA ALA A 826 17.45 2.76 -6.60
C ALA A 826 15.98 2.39 -6.32
N ALA A 827 15.72 1.30 -5.60
CA ALA A 827 14.35 1.01 -5.16
C ALA A 827 13.93 1.90 -3.98
N ALA A 828 14.89 2.38 -3.18
CA ALA A 828 14.64 3.30 -2.08
C ALA A 828 14.43 4.75 -2.56
N THR A 829 14.87 5.12 -3.77
CA THR A 829 14.70 6.48 -4.29
C THR A 829 13.28 6.79 -4.77
N THR A 830 12.46 5.79 -5.11
CA THR A 830 11.02 5.98 -5.38
C THR A 830 10.17 5.86 -4.12
N ALA A 831 10.61 5.12 -3.10
CA ALA A 831 9.87 4.94 -1.84
C ALA A 831 10.17 6.01 -0.76
N GLY A 832 11.22 6.82 -0.95
CA GLY A 832 11.67 7.86 -0.01
C GLY A 832 11.48 9.30 -0.49
N GLN A 833 10.87 9.54 -1.65
CA GLN A 833 10.58 10.89 -2.16
C GLN A 833 9.12 11.30 -2.02
N THR A 834 8.30 10.45 -1.42
CA THR A 834 6.91 10.74 -1.19
C THR A 834 6.69 10.82 0.34
N GLY A 835 6.70 12.04 0.88
CA GLY A 835 6.14 12.36 2.20
C GLY A 835 4.80 13.08 2.00
N ASN A 836 3.71 12.55 2.60
CA ASN A 836 2.32 13.05 2.60
C ASN A 836 1.45 12.90 1.32
N THR A 837 0.84 11.72 1.04
CA THR A 837 -0.62 11.45 1.16
C THR A 837 -1.19 10.15 0.54
N ALA A 838 -1.61 9.20 1.40
CA ALA A 838 -2.54 8.11 1.09
C ALA A 838 -4.00 8.62 1.19
N ALA A 839 -4.42 9.44 0.22
CA ALA A 839 -5.82 9.77 -0.06
C ALA A 839 -5.96 10.43 -1.46
N ALA A 840 -5.80 9.65 -2.54
CA ALA A 840 -6.32 9.99 -3.87
C ALA A 840 -6.41 8.74 -4.77
N VAL A 841 -7.42 7.89 -4.54
CA VAL A 841 -7.96 7.02 -5.60
C VAL A 841 -9.45 7.35 -5.74
N ALA A 842 -9.73 8.50 -6.34
CA ALA A 842 -10.91 8.76 -7.16
C ALA A 842 -10.77 10.13 -7.85
N ALA A 843 -11.05 10.15 -9.15
CA ALA A 843 -11.09 11.27 -10.09
C ALA A 843 -9.79 11.61 -10.86
N ALA A 844 -9.79 11.12 -12.11
CA ALA A 844 -9.03 11.52 -13.32
C ALA A 844 -7.86 10.57 -13.69
N THR A 845 -8.11 9.44 -14.34
CA THR A 845 -8.24 9.42 -15.82
C THR A 845 -8.14 10.80 -16.50
N ALA A 846 -6.93 11.34 -16.58
CA ALA A 846 -6.47 12.06 -17.77
C ALA A 846 -4.96 12.32 -17.68
N ALA A 847 -4.22 11.70 -18.59
CA ALA A 847 -2.87 12.03 -19.05
C ALA A 847 -1.66 11.70 -18.14
N ALA A 848 -0.95 10.66 -18.58
CA ALA A 848 0.49 10.39 -18.51
C ALA A 848 1.40 11.35 -17.69
N THR A 849 2.24 10.78 -16.82
CA THR A 849 3.64 11.10 -16.40
C THR A 849 3.78 10.61 -14.96
N THR A 850 4.58 9.60 -14.65
CA THR A 850 6.05 9.55 -14.77
C THR A 850 6.53 8.12 -15.07
N PRO A 851 7.43 7.89 -16.05
CA PRO A 851 8.21 6.67 -16.11
C PRO A 851 9.66 6.94 -15.66
N ALA A 852 10.32 5.91 -15.14
CA ALA A 852 11.71 5.88 -14.65
C ALA A 852 11.92 6.17 -13.16
N ALA A 853 11.58 5.17 -12.34
CA ALA A 853 12.44 4.62 -11.28
C ALA A 853 11.72 3.39 -10.71
N ALA A 854 12.35 2.22 -10.73
CA ALA A 854 11.84 0.93 -10.25
C ALA A 854 10.67 0.30 -11.05
N VAL A 855 10.99 -0.29 -12.21
CA VAL A 855 10.36 -1.59 -12.55
C VAL A 855 11.08 -2.62 -11.68
N THR A 856 10.78 -2.60 -10.39
CA THR A 856 11.00 -3.82 -9.62
C THR A 856 9.82 -4.70 -9.95
N ILE A 857 10.13 -5.89 -10.43
CA ILE A 857 9.18 -6.93 -10.78
C ILE A 857 8.35 -7.24 -9.53
N ALA A 858 7.23 -6.55 -9.35
CA ALA A 858 6.13 -7.02 -8.53
C ALA A 858 5.48 -8.18 -9.31
N VAL A 859 6.14 -9.33 -9.32
CA VAL A 859 5.46 -10.62 -9.44
C VAL A 859 4.90 -10.91 -8.06
N ALA A 860 3.95 -10.08 -7.66
CA ALA A 860 3.06 -10.33 -6.54
C ALA A 860 1.66 -10.16 -7.12
N THR A 861 0.96 -11.30 -7.22
CA THR A 861 -0.47 -11.40 -7.51
C THR A 861 -0.95 -10.68 -8.76
N GLY A 862 -0.28 -10.93 -9.89
CA GLY A 862 -0.89 -10.81 -11.21
C GLY A 862 -1.99 -11.86 -11.44
N THR A 863 -2.92 -12.04 -10.50
CA THR A 863 -4.27 -12.41 -10.89
C THR A 863 -4.88 -11.14 -11.47
N VAL A 864 -4.85 -11.04 -12.79
CA VAL A 864 -6.03 -10.48 -13.45
C VAL A 864 -7.15 -11.49 -13.15
N GLU A 865 -7.66 -11.45 -11.92
CA GLU A 865 -9.03 -11.87 -11.69
C GLU A 865 -9.85 -10.83 -12.44
N VAL A 866 -10.01 -11.08 -13.74
CA VAL A 866 -11.27 -10.74 -14.34
C VAL A 866 -12.25 -11.63 -13.60
N SER A 867 -12.73 -11.14 -12.46
CA SER A 867 -13.86 -11.75 -11.78
C SER A 867 -14.88 -12.03 -12.86
N THR A 868 -15.41 -13.25 -12.89
CA THR A 868 -16.55 -13.61 -13.73
C THR A 868 -17.63 -12.54 -13.62
N VAL A 869 -17.75 -11.84 -12.48
CA VAL A 869 -18.64 -10.69 -12.27
C VAL A 869 -18.29 -9.45 -13.11
N SER A 870 -17.02 -9.16 -13.43
CA SER A 870 -16.62 -8.03 -14.30
C SER A 870 -16.90 -8.29 -15.78
N ILE A 871 -16.65 -9.52 -16.24
CA ILE A 871 -17.07 -10.00 -17.57
C ILE A 871 -18.59 -10.06 -17.64
N ILE A 872 -19.26 -10.64 -16.64
CA ILE A 872 -20.72 -10.73 -16.55
C ILE A 872 -21.35 -9.34 -16.44
N SER A 873 -20.77 -8.37 -15.73
CA SER A 873 -21.29 -7.01 -15.64
C SER A 873 -21.16 -6.25 -16.98
N ARG A 874 -20.05 -6.43 -17.71
CA ARG A 874 -19.92 -5.94 -19.11
C ARG A 874 -20.88 -6.66 -20.06
N ILE A 875 -21.11 -7.96 -19.88
CA ILE A 875 -22.06 -8.77 -20.65
C ILE A 875 -23.51 -8.37 -20.35
N ILE A 876 -23.85 -8.09 -19.10
CA ILE A 876 -25.17 -7.60 -18.68
C ILE A 876 -25.43 -6.22 -19.29
N GLN A 877 -24.43 -5.32 -19.33
CA GLN A 877 -24.58 -4.04 -20.02
C GLN A 877 -24.78 -4.17 -21.53
N ILE A 878 -24.18 -5.20 -22.17
CA ILE A 878 -24.36 -5.51 -23.59
C ILE A 878 -25.71 -6.19 -23.86
N ALA A 879 -26.16 -7.07 -22.96
CA ALA A 879 -27.40 -7.84 -23.10
C ALA A 879 -28.67 -7.04 -22.79
N ILE A 880 -28.59 -6.00 -21.94
CA ILE A 880 -29.75 -5.19 -21.54
C ILE A 880 -30.09 -4.08 -22.57
N LYS A 881 -29.13 -3.63 -23.42
CA LYS A 881 -29.33 -2.50 -24.35
C LYS A 881 -29.63 -2.93 -25.80
N GLY A 882 -30.69 -3.69 -26.02
CA GLY A 882 -31.19 -4.02 -27.37
C GLY A 882 -31.69 -2.81 -28.18
N VAL A 883 -30.82 -1.88 -28.59
CA VAL A 883 -31.13 -0.73 -29.47
C VAL A 883 -29.95 -0.46 -30.43
N PRO A 884 -30.18 -0.26 -31.74
CA PRO A 884 -29.14 0.01 -32.74
C PRO A 884 -28.47 1.41 -32.56
N PRO A 885 -27.28 1.66 -33.16
CA PRO A 885 -26.41 2.80 -32.83
C PRO A 885 -26.91 4.19 -33.26
N ASP A 886 -27.90 4.29 -34.14
CA ASP A 886 -28.27 5.56 -34.78
C ASP A 886 -29.64 6.06 -34.29
N THR A 887 -29.70 6.54 -33.04
CA THR A 887 -30.57 7.65 -32.56
C THR A 887 -30.28 7.91 -31.07
N LEU A 888 -29.04 8.24 -30.72
CA LEU A 888 -28.75 8.79 -29.40
C LEU A 888 -29.00 10.31 -29.43
N PRO A 889 -29.99 10.85 -28.69
CA PRO A 889 -29.95 12.26 -28.33
C PRO A 889 -28.69 12.52 -27.47
N PRO A 890 -28.20 13.78 -27.40
CA PRO A 890 -27.01 14.13 -26.63
C PRO A 890 -27.11 13.58 -25.20
N PRO A 891 -25.97 13.20 -24.59
CA PRO A 891 -25.94 12.57 -23.27
C PRO A 891 -26.80 13.37 -22.31
N ALA A 892 -27.77 12.70 -21.69
CA ALA A 892 -28.50 13.26 -20.57
C ALA A 892 -27.47 13.78 -19.56
N PRO A 893 -27.67 14.99 -18.99
CA PRO A 893 -26.74 15.58 -18.06
C PRO A 893 -26.34 14.56 -17.00
N ILE A 894 -25.02 14.36 -16.93
CA ILE A 894 -24.31 13.53 -15.99
C ILE A 894 -24.89 13.84 -14.60
N ALA A 895 -25.63 12.89 -14.00
CA ALA A 895 -25.69 12.82 -12.55
C ALA A 895 -24.23 12.93 -12.09
N PRO A 896 -23.90 13.78 -11.09
CA PRO A 896 -22.52 13.93 -10.65
C PRO A 896 -21.93 12.53 -10.55
N PRO A 897 -20.68 12.30 -11.02
CA PRO A 897 -20.10 10.97 -10.99
C PRO A 897 -20.46 10.40 -9.63
N PRO A 898 -21.05 9.18 -9.55
CA PRO A 898 -21.20 8.57 -8.25
C PRO A 898 -19.83 8.77 -7.60
N ILE A 899 -19.82 9.33 -6.38
CA ILE A 899 -18.62 9.14 -5.58
C ILE A 899 -18.47 7.64 -5.65
N VAL A 900 -17.48 7.19 -6.42
CA VAL A 900 -17.04 5.82 -6.39
C VAL A 900 -16.42 5.74 -5.00
N ARG A 901 -17.27 5.60 -3.98
CA ARG A 901 -17.03 4.55 -3.02
C ARG A 901 -16.95 3.36 -3.92
N THR A 902 -15.73 2.88 -4.09
CA THR A 902 -15.48 1.55 -4.61
C THR A 902 -16.60 0.70 -4.07
N VAL A 903 -17.56 0.32 -4.93
CA VAL A 903 -18.38 -0.84 -4.64
C VAL A 903 -17.35 -1.94 -4.66
N GLN A 904 -16.76 -2.20 -3.50
CA GLN A 904 -16.03 -3.39 -3.22
C GLN A 904 -17.05 -4.49 -3.49
N MET A 905 -17.06 -5.00 -4.72
CA MET A 905 -17.16 -6.43 -4.91
C MET A 905 -15.93 -7.00 -4.23
N SER A 906 -16.06 -7.09 -2.91
CA SER A 906 -15.54 -8.16 -2.09
C SER A 906 -14.47 -9.01 -2.75
N LYS A 907 -13.23 -8.55 -2.59
CA LYS A 907 -12.09 -9.45 -2.45
C LYS A 907 -11.73 -9.44 -0.96
N PRO A 908 -11.60 -10.58 -0.28
CA PRO A 908 -11.41 -10.59 1.15
C PRO A 908 -9.99 -10.12 1.48
N ALA A 909 -9.87 -8.90 1.99
CA ALA A 909 -8.72 -8.47 2.79
C ALA A 909 -9.22 -8.33 4.23
N GLY A 910 -9.24 -9.46 4.95
CA GLY A 910 -9.40 -9.46 6.40
C GLY A 910 -8.16 -8.87 7.05
N GLY A 911 -8.37 -8.02 8.06
CA GLY A 911 -7.31 -7.44 8.88
C GLY A 911 -7.44 -5.92 8.97
N PHE A 912 -8.31 -5.43 9.84
CA PHE A 912 -8.21 -4.05 10.32
C PHE A 912 -7.40 -3.98 11.61
N SER A 913 -6.38 -3.13 11.54
CA SER A 913 -5.61 -2.56 12.62
C SER A 913 -6.46 -1.77 13.63
N PRO A 914 -5.96 -1.55 14.86
CA PRO A 914 -6.38 -0.41 15.66
C PRO A 914 -6.13 0.91 14.89
N PRO A 915 -6.70 2.03 15.35
CA PRO A 915 -6.47 3.34 14.76
C PRO A 915 -4.97 3.60 14.71
N LYS A 916 -4.42 3.72 13.50
CA LYS A 916 -3.06 4.23 13.32
C LYS A 916 -2.94 5.53 14.12
N PRO A 917 -1.88 5.77 14.92
CA PRO A 917 -1.50 7.14 15.18
C PRO A 917 -1.28 7.77 13.80
N THR A 918 -2.05 8.80 13.52
CA THR A 918 -2.22 9.43 12.19
C THR A 918 -0.91 10.03 11.68
N GLY A 919 -0.02 9.19 11.18
CA GLY A 919 1.20 9.60 10.51
C GLY A 919 1.06 9.34 9.02
N ILE A 920 0.97 10.42 8.24
CA ILE A 920 1.78 10.55 7.02
C ILE A 920 1.57 9.39 6.03
N CYS A 921 0.32 9.16 5.64
CA CYS A 921 -0.09 9.42 4.27
C CYS A 921 1.13 9.36 3.29
N LYS A 922 1.46 8.25 2.61
CA LYS A 922 2.58 8.19 1.63
C LYS A 922 2.04 8.58 0.23
N PRO A 923 2.58 9.61 -0.47
CA PRO A 923 2.20 10.02 -1.82
C PRO A 923 2.53 8.98 -2.89
#